data_AF-A0A1L3NJF2-F1
#
_entry.id   AF-A0A1L3NJF2-F1
#
_cell.length_a   1.000
_cell.length_b   1.000
_cell.length_c   1.000
_cell.angle_alpha   90.00
_cell.angle_beta   90.00
_cell.angle_gamma   90.00
#
_symmetry.space_group_name_H-M   'P 1'
#
loop_
_entity.id
_entity.type
_entity.pdbx_description
1 polymer ?
#
loop_
_entity_poly.entity_id
_entity_poly.type
_entity_poly.pdbx_seq_one_letter_code
_entity_poly.pdbx_strand_id
1 'polypeptide(L)'
;MSMTPEHAEALKNESAVVCCRAEEGTVLTADNLEDPEIFPDMVDSGLLTIPADCLKVGEVIGAKLLKTVDSLTPLTPDIIEGAKTIGGSEDKAEEISEELTEEDEKAVLKYNLKAGDTIKASDLENPMHFPKLVDSLLISLDERVLTRKEVVGATLSVDTPALTPVTPDILEGFEEEVNMSADTQATISGGTLRIRIAEGKGIDIEVPLNGNVGTGKSVAVPTVKAEKGTVTAAPIAVEAKKEVKLEEKVVRSVTRKYYKIDKVELAKETKIEGTTLYIRENICEDAFNVDQLVKDIKLEIITPDKYNTYSETIMDVQPIATKEGSDAKLGEGVTRVIDGAIIMVTGIDEDGVQVGEFGSSEGILEENIMWGRPGAPNKGEIFIKTQVTIKRGTGMERPGPLAAHKATDFITQEIREALKAIEDDSLVVNTETFEQVRRPGKKKVVVVKEIMGQGAMHDNLILPLEPVGVIGAKPNVDLGNVPVMLAPTEVLDGGIHALTCIGPASKECSRHYWREPLVMECMRDEEVDLAGVIFVGSPQINSEKFYVSERLGMMIEAMDVDGAFVTTEGFGNNHIDFASHVEQIGMRGVPCVAFSFCAVQGALVVGNKHMKYMVDNNKSEGGIENEVLSCNTLCPEDAIRGLAMIKAAMSGEEVKKPERAWNANVKENNIEMIEKTTGNKIDRVLNEASIPMSEKRKEKYATK
;
A
#
# COMPACT_ATOMS: atom_id res chain seq x y z
N MET A 1 18.76 5.88 3.12
CA MET A 1 18.60 4.48 3.60
C MET A 1 19.90 3.77 3.31
N SER A 2 20.36 2.90 4.19
CA SER A 2 21.58 2.15 3.92
C SER A 2 21.39 1.15 2.77
N MET A 3 22.37 0.98 1.89
CA MET A 3 22.25 0.12 0.70
C MET A 3 22.34 -1.37 1.05
N THR A 4 21.62 -2.23 0.33
CA THR A 4 21.88 -3.69 0.39
C THR A 4 23.14 -4.06 -0.41
N PRO A 5 23.79 -5.20 -0.12
CA PRO A 5 24.97 -5.66 -0.87
C PRO A 5 24.72 -5.80 -2.39
N GLU A 6 23.56 -6.30 -2.80
CA GLU A 6 23.22 -6.45 -4.22
C GLU A 6 23.05 -5.09 -4.91
N HIS A 7 22.46 -4.12 -4.21
CA HIS A 7 22.27 -2.76 -4.72
C HIS A 7 23.61 -2.02 -4.83
N ALA A 8 24.49 -2.20 -3.85
CA ALA A 8 25.84 -1.63 -3.87
C ALA A 8 26.71 -2.17 -5.01
N GLU A 9 26.57 -3.45 -5.37
CA GLU A 9 27.25 -4.01 -6.53
C GLU A 9 26.71 -3.44 -7.85
N ALA A 10 25.40 -3.25 -7.98
CA ALA A 10 24.79 -2.63 -9.16
C ALA A 10 25.26 -1.19 -9.37
N LEU A 11 25.51 -0.45 -8.29
CA LEU A 11 25.92 0.96 -8.30
C LEU A 11 27.41 1.16 -7.96
N LYS A 12 28.25 0.12 -8.14
CA LYS A 12 29.67 0.15 -7.74
C LYS A 12 30.51 1.27 -8.38
N ASN A 13 30.08 1.81 -9.51
CA ASN A 13 30.75 2.89 -10.24
C ASN A 13 30.23 4.29 -9.87
N GLU A 14 29.22 4.37 -9.01
CA GLU A 14 28.67 5.62 -8.51
C GLU A 14 29.43 6.11 -7.28
N SER A 15 29.31 7.40 -6.97
CA SER A 15 30.02 8.05 -5.86
C SER A 15 29.69 7.39 -4.52
N ALA A 16 30.63 7.38 -3.58
CA ALA A 16 30.42 6.83 -2.24
C ALA A 16 30.21 7.93 -1.21
N VAL A 17 29.07 7.92 -0.54
CA VAL A 17 28.70 8.88 0.52
C VAL A 17 28.16 8.08 1.69
N VAL A 18 28.49 8.45 2.93
CA VAL A 18 27.98 7.74 4.11
C VAL A 18 26.51 8.08 4.39
N CYS A 19 25.68 7.08 4.68
CA CYS A 19 24.27 7.28 4.99
C CYS A 19 24.03 7.82 6.41
N CYS A 20 24.92 7.49 7.34
CA CYS A 20 24.83 7.80 8.76
C CYS A 20 26.20 8.21 9.29
N ARG A 21 26.22 8.79 10.49
CA ARG A 21 27.48 9.04 11.19
C ARG A 21 28.25 7.71 11.36
N ALA A 22 29.49 7.67 10.92
CA ALA A 22 30.36 6.51 11.00
C ALA A 22 31.59 6.84 11.84
N GLU A 23 31.90 5.98 12.82
CA GLU A 23 33.01 6.19 13.75
C GLU A 23 34.36 5.83 13.10
N GLU A 24 35.42 6.49 13.58
CA GLU A 24 36.80 6.16 13.20
C GLU A 24 37.08 4.66 13.35
N GLY A 25 37.70 4.06 12.34
CA GLY A 25 38.04 2.65 12.30
C GLY A 25 36.93 1.72 11.81
N THR A 26 35.73 2.24 11.49
CA THR A 26 34.64 1.48 10.87
C THR A 26 35.10 0.89 9.53
N VAL A 27 34.86 -0.41 9.31
CA VAL A 27 35.03 -1.06 8.01
C VAL A 27 33.73 -0.88 7.23
N LEU A 28 33.81 -0.22 6.08
CA LEU A 28 32.65 0.17 5.31
C LEU A 28 32.04 -1.04 4.61
N THR A 29 30.73 -1.19 4.82
CA THR A 29 29.86 -2.14 4.14
C THR A 29 28.79 -1.38 3.36
N ALA A 30 27.97 -2.09 2.56
CA ALA A 30 26.83 -1.48 1.88
C ALA A 30 25.90 -0.75 2.87
N ASP A 31 25.76 -1.28 4.08
CA ASP A 31 24.92 -0.70 5.14
C ASP A 31 25.44 0.66 5.66
N ASN A 32 26.66 1.06 5.30
CA ASN A 32 27.23 2.34 5.69
C ASN A 32 27.11 3.41 4.60
N LEU A 33 26.70 3.03 3.40
CA LEU A 33 26.65 3.90 2.24
C LEU A 33 25.22 4.31 1.92
N GLU A 34 25.07 5.54 1.46
CA GLU A 34 23.80 6.10 0.99
C GLU A 34 23.58 5.75 -0.48
N ASP A 35 22.32 5.64 -0.89
CA ASP A 35 21.96 5.29 -2.26
C ASP A 35 22.35 6.40 -3.26
N PRO A 36 23.27 6.15 -4.22
CA PRO A 36 23.64 7.16 -5.20
C PRO A 36 22.51 7.68 -6.08
N GLU A 37 21.39 6.94 -6.19
CA GLU A 37 20.23 7.40 -6.95
C GLU A 37 19.59 8.67 -6.37
N ILE A 38 19.80 8.98 -5.08
CA ILE A 38 19.23 10.19 -4.44
C ILE A 38 20.20 11.39 -4.44
N PHE A 39 21.47 11.17 -4.82
CA PHE A 39 22.48 12.23 -4.76
C PHE A 39 22.20 13.43 -5.64
N PRO A 40 21.68 13.28 -6.87
CA PRO A 40 21.31 14.44 -7.68
C PRO A 40 20.33 15.36 -6.95
N ASP A 41 19.33 14.80 -6.28
CA ASP A 41 18.33 15.58 -5.53
C ASP A 41 18.95 16.28 -4.32
N MET A 42 19.86 15.60 -3.60
CA MET A 42 20.58 16.18 -2.46
C MET A 42 21.57 17.28 -2.89
N VAL A 43 22.17 17.16 -4.08
CA VAL A 43 23.05 18.18 -4.65
C VAL A 43 22.23 19.38 -5.11
N ASP A 44 21.11 19.15 -5.80
CA ASP A 44 20.20 20.20 -6.25
C ASP A 44 19.58 20.97 -5.08
N SER A 45 19.29 20.28 -3.96
CA SER A 45 18.80 20.89 -2.72
C SER A 45 19.90 21.57 -1.89
N GLY A 46 21.18 21.45 -2.29
CA GLY A 46 22.33 21.98 -1.56
C GLY A 46 22.66 21.26 -0.25
N LEU A 47 22.07 20.09 0.00
CA LEU A 47 22.34 19.25 1.19
C LEU A 47 23.63 18.44 1.06
N LEU A 48 24.05 18.15 -0.17
CA LEU A 48 25.24 17.36 -0.49
C LEU A 48 26.10 18.09 -1.52
N THR A 49 27.41 18.03 -1.33
CA THR A 49 28.37 18.48 -2.35
C THR A 49 29.34 17.35 -2.60
N ILE A 50 29.33 16.78 -3.81
CA ILE A 50 30.21 15.67 -4.16
C ILE A 50 31.46 16.24 -4.83
N PRO A 51 32.65 16.12 -4.20
CA PRO A 51 33.89 16.60 -4.78
C PRO A 51 34.34 15.68 -5.92
N ALA A 52 35.19 16.21 -6.82
CA ALA A 52 35.63 15.49 -8.02
C ALA A 52 36.49 14.25 -7.72
N ASP A 53 37.11 14.20 -6.54
CA ASP A 53 37.93 13.09 -6.04
C ASP A 53 37.17 12.12 -5.13
N CYS A 54 35.83 12.20 -5.10
CA CYS A 54 35.00 11.25 -4.38
C CYS A 54 35.20 9.83 -4.94
N LEU A 55 35.53 8.90 -4.05
CA LEU A 55 35.70 7.48 -4.34
C LEU A 55 34.36 6.84 -4.72
N LYS A 56 34.42 5.71 -5.43
CA LYS A 56 33.23 4.97 -5.86
C LYS A 56 32.79 3.92 -4.84
N VAL A 57 31.52 3.54 -4.87
CA VAL A 57 30.93 2.53 -3.97
C VAL A 57 31.76 1.24 -3.95
N GLY A 58 32.17 0.73 -5.11
CA GLY A 58 32.99 -0.48 -5.20
C GLY A 58 34.44 -0.30 -4.70
N GLU A 59 34.95 0.94 -4.64
CA GLU A 59 36.29 1.26 -4.15
C GLU A 59 36.36 1.23 -2.63
N VAL A 60 35.28 1.66 -1.97
CA VAL A 60 35.25 1.84 -0.51
C VAL A 60 34.74 0.63 0.25
N ILE A 61 34.04 -0.32 -0.39
CA ILE A 61 33.52 -1.51 0.30
C ILE A 61 34.68 -2.41 0.76
N GLY A 62 34.75 -2.60 2.07
CA GLY A 62 35.84 -3.27 2.78
C GLY A 62 37.00 -2.35 3.17
N ALA A 63 36.96 -1.07 2.80
CA ALA A 63 37.92 -0.07 3.22
C ALA A 63 37.59 0.47 4.62
N LYS A 64 38.60 1.01 5.31
CA LYS A 64 38.52 1.45 6.70
C LYS A 64 38.51 2.96 6.79
N LEU A 65 37.61 3.50 7.61
CA LEU A 65 37.50 4.93 7.85
C LEU A 65 38.61 5.43 8.79
N LEU A 66 39.34 6.49 8.41
CA LEU A 66 40.48 7.02 9.16
C LEU A 66 40.12 8.08 10.22
N LYS A 67 38.90 8.61 10.19
CA LYS A 67 38.39 9.59 11.18
C LYS A 67 36.87 9.48 11.25
N THR A 68 36.27 9.87 12.37
CA THR A 68 34.80 9.90 12.49
C THR A 68 34.21 10.92 11.51
N VAL A 69 33.17 10.53 10.77
CA VAL A 69 32.46 11.40 9.82
C VAL A 69 30.97 11.40 10.10
N ASP A 70 30.30 12.53 9.87
CA ASP A 70 28.85 12.64 10.00
C ASP A 70 28.16 12.16 8.70
N SER A 71 26.84 11.94 8.76
CA SER A 71 26.03 11.55 7.60
C SER A 71 26.20 12.51 6.41
N LEU A 72 26.00 12.02 5.19
CA LEU A 72 26.14 12.79 3.95
C LEU A 72 27.57 13.28 3.67
N THR A 73 28.58 12.65 4.28
CA THR A 73 29.99 12.95 3.98
C THR A 73 30.44 12.11 2.78
N PRO A 74 30.85 12.73 1.65
CA PRO A 74 31.48 12.01 0.54
C PRO A 74 32.82 11.39 0.97
N LEU A 75 33.10 10.19 0.49
CA LEU A 75 34.30 9.46 0.85
C LEU A 75 35.44 9.78 -0.11
N THR A 76 36.48 10.41 0.42
CA THR A 76 37.67 10.81 -0.34
C THR A 76 38.90 10.01 0.11
N PRO A 77 39.96 9.93 -0.72
CA PRO A 77 41.15 9.14 -0.40
C PRO A 77 41.87 9.53 0.90
N ASP A 78 41.74 10.78 1.36
CA ASP A 78 42.39 11.25 2.59
C ASP A 78 41.72 10.75 3.88
N ILE A 79 40.50 10.20 3.79
CA ILE A 79 39.72 9.72 4.94
C ILE A 79 39.46 8.21 4.92
N ILE A 80 40.01 7.51 3.92
CA ILE A 80 39.84 6.08 3.70
C ILE A 80 41.19 5.38 3.60
N GLU A 81 41.36 4.30 4.36
CA GLU A 81 42.47 3.36 4.25
C GLU A 81 42.01 2.07 3.56
N GLY A 82 42.73 1.62 2.54
CA GLY A 82 42.44 0.36 1.84
C GLY A 82 41.38 0.46 0.74
N ALA A 83 41.17 1.65 0.17
CA ALA A 83 40.33 1.81 -1.02
C ALA A 83 40.89 1.00 -2.21
N LYS A 84 40.01 0.28 -2.92
CA LYS A 84 40.34 -0.45 -4.15
C LYS A 84 40.37 0.54 -5.33
N THR A 85 41.05 0.19 -6.41
CA THR A 85 41.07 1.00 -7.65
C THR A 85 40.13 0.39 -8.68
N ILE A 86 39.20 1.17 -9.22
CA ILE A 86 38.34 0.73 -10.34
C ILE A 86 38.84 1.36 -11.65
N GLY A 87 39.55 0.57 -12.47
CA GLY A 87 39.55 0.74 -13.93
C GLY A 87 40.91 0.78 -14.66
N GLY A 88 41.09 -0.15 -15.61
CA GLY A 88 42.09 -0.04 -16.70
C GLY A 88 42.57 -1.36 -17.32
N SER A 89 41.72 -2.07 -18.07
CA SER A 89 42.21 -3.02 -19.10
C SER A 89 41.26 -3.05 -20.31
N GLU A 90 41.83 -2.75 -21.47
CA GLU A 90 41.24 -2.76 -22.80
C GLU A 90 40.68 -4.13 -23.21
N ASP A 91 39.77 -4.10 -24.19
CA ASP A 91 39.23 -5.22 -24.94
C ASP A 91 40.27 -6.31 -25.25
N LYS A 92 40.24 -7.38 -24.46
CA LYS A 92 40.59 -8.73 -24.91
C LYS A 92 39.58 -9.69 -24.32
N ALA A 93 38.94 -10.44 -25.20
CA ALA A 93 38.36 -11.72 -24.84
C ALA A 93 39.49 -12.61 -24.32
N GLU A 94 39.64 -12.71 -23.00
CA GLU A 94 40.44 -13.73 -22.34
C GLU A 94 39.52 -14.53 -21.43
N GLU A 95 39.39 -15.82 -21.77
CA GLU A 95 38.84 -16.84 -20.89
C GLU A 95 39.58 -16.77 -19.55
N ILE A 96 38.86 -16.38 -18.49
CA ILE A 96 39.33 -16.53 -17.12
C ILE A 96 39.41 -18.03 -16.86
N SER A 97 40.63 -18.56 -16.73
CA SER A 97 40.84 -19.89 -16.15
C SER A 97 40.37 -19.84 -14.70
N GLU A 98 39.21 -20.42 -14.42
CA GLU A 98 38.64 -20.49 -13.09
C GLU A 98 39.48 -21.42 -12.21
N GLU A 99 40.20 -20.88 -11.23
CA GLU A 99 40.84 -21.69 -10.19
C GLU A 99 39.75 -22.25 -9.25
N LEU A 100 39.65 -23.57 -9.19
CA LEU A 100 38.76 -24.28 -8.27
C LEU A 100 39.36 -24.23 -6.85
N THR A 101 38.69 -23.53 -5.94
CA THR A 101 39.07 -23.51 -4.52
C THR A 101 38.27 -24.54 -3.74
N GLU A 102 38.89 -25.16 -2.73
CA GLU A 102 38.24 -26.13 -1.83
C GLU A 102 37.66 -27.35 -2.57
N GLU A 103 38.50 -27.97 -3.41
CA GLU A 103 38.16 -29.08 -4.32
C GLU A 103 37.47 -30.29 -3.67
N ASP A 104 37.78 -30.58 -2.40
CA ASP A 104 37.25 -31.72 -1.65
C ASP A 104 35.92 -31.44 -0.94
N GLU A 105 35.44 -30.19 -0.93
CA GLU A 105 34.16 -29.82 -0.34
C GLU A 105 32.97 -30.27 -1.21
N LYS A 106 31.78 -30.34 -0.61
CA LYS A 106 30.55 -30.72 -1.32
C LYS A 106 30.15 -29.68 -2.37
N ALA A 107 29.58 -30.13 -3.48
CA ALA A 107 29.12 -29.26 -4.55
C ALA A 107 27.64 -28.90 -4.39
N VAL A 108 27.33 -27.60 -4.38
CA VAL A 108 25.97 -27.06 -4.39
C VAL A 108 25.89 -26.00 -5.47
N LEU A 109 24.87 -26.02 -6.32
CA LEU A 109 24.71 -25.01 -7.36
C LEU A 109 24.39 -23.65 -6.76
N LYS A 110 25.08 -22.61 -7.23
CA LYS A 110 24.83 -21.22 -6.86
C LYS A 110 23.71 -20.60 -7.70
N TYR A 111 23.54 -21.05 -8.95
CA TYR A 111 22.58 -20.52 -9.91
C TYR A 111 21.71 -21.63 -10.50
N ASN A 112 20.58 -21.25 -11.11
CA ASN A 112 19.77 -22.18 -11.90
C ASN A 112 20.53 -22.56 -13.18
N LEU A 113 20.70 -23.86 -13.43
CA LEU A 113 21.31 -24.39 -14.65
C LEU A 113 20.32 -25.28 -15.41
N LYS A 114 20.46 -25.35 -16.73
CA LYS A 114 19.58 -26.16 -17.60
C LYS A 114 20.23 -27.51 -17.94
N ALA A 115 19.40 -28.46 -18.33
CA ALA A 115 19.88 -29.72 -18.90
C ALA A 115 20.79 -29.45 -20.11
N GLY A 116 21.95 -30.10 -20.15
CA GLY A 116 23.00 -29.91 -21.14
C GLY A 116 24.06 -28.86 -20.77
N ASP A 117 23.86 -28.09 -19.69
CA ASP A 117 24.88 -27.14 -19.21
C ASP A 117 26.03 -27.89 -18.52
N THR A 118 27.26 -27.41 -18.74
CA THR A 118 28.48 -27.93 -18.10
C THR A 118 28.79 -27.12 -16.85
N ILE A 119 28.88 -27.76 -15.69
CA ILE A 119 29.10 -27.10 -14.40
C ILE A 119 30.52 -26.52 -14.35
N LYS A 120 30.62 -25.22 -14.03
CA LYS A 120 31.88 -24.51 -13.82
C LYS A 120 32.14 -24.26 -12.34
N ALA A 121 33.35 -23.85 -11.97
CA ALA A 121 33.68 -23.55 -10.57
C ALA A 121 32.88 -22.35 -10.05
N SER A 122 32.61 -21.38 -10.94
CA SER A 122 31.78 -20.19 -10.67
C SER A 122 30.29 -20.50 -10.44
N ASP A 123 29.82 -21.66 -10.88
CA ASP A 123 28.44 -22.13 -10.69
C ASP A 123 28.23 -22.81 -9.34
N LEU A 124 29.28 -22.99 -8.54
CA LEU A 124 29.24 -23.65 -7.24
C LEU A 124 29.23 -22.65 -6.08
N GLU A 125 28.36 -22.90 -5.11
CA GLU A 125 28.26 -22.11 -3.89
C GLU A 125 29.52 -22.27 -3.03
N ASN A 126 29.87 -21.22 -2.28
CA ASN A 126 31.02 -21.23 -1.39
C ASN A 126 30.71 -22.07 -0.12
N PRO A 127 31.51 -23.10 0.20
CA PRO A 127 31.33 -23.96 1.37
C PRO A 127 31.22 -23.22 2.71
N MET A 128 31.77 -22.00 2.82
CA MET A 128 31.62 -21.18 4.02
C MET A 128 30.14 -20.84 4.35
N HIS A 129 29.24 -20.89 3.36
CA HIS A 129 27.81 -20.65 3.56
C HIS A 129 27.03 -21.91 3.95
N PHE A 130 27.60 -23.11 3.78
CA PHE A 130 26.89 -24.38 4.01
C PHE A 130 26.35 -24.53 5.44
N PRO A 131 27.07 -24.17 6.52
CA PRO A 131 26.50 -24.28 7.87
C PRO A 131 25.20 -23.47 8.02
N LYS A 132 25.16 -22.24 7.49
CA LYS A 132 23.98 -21.37 7.54
C LYS A 132 22.84 -21.90 6.66
N LEU A 133 23.16 -22.44 5.48
CA LEU A 133 22.18 -23.00 4.56
C LEU A 133 21.57 -24.31 5.08
N VAL A 134 22.36 -25.15 5.74
CA VAL A 134 21.90 -26.37 6.43
C VAL A 134 21.04 -26.02 7.65
N ASP A 135 21.47 -25.06 8.48
CA ASP A 135 20.67 -24.57 9.63
C ASP A 135 19.34 -23.97 9.19
N SER A 136 19.31 -23.31 8.03
CA SER A 136 18.09 -22.75 7.42
C SER A 136 17.25 -23.78 6.66
N LEU A 137 17.65 -25.06 6.66
CA LEU A 137 16.99 -26.16 5.94
C LEU A 137 16.88 -25.95 4.41
N LEU A 138 17.73 -25.10 3.83
CA LEU A 138 17.74 -24.80 2.40
C LEU A 138 18.47 -25.86 1.58
N ILE A 139 19.47 -26.54 2.19
CA ILE A 139 20.25 -27.60 1.55
C ILE A 139 20.42 -28.79 2.50
N SER A 140 20.65 -29.98 1.94
CA SER A 140 21.05 -31.18 2.69
C SER A 140 22.30 -31.78 2.06
N LEU A 141 23.37 -31.90 2.85
CA LEU A 141 24.65 -32.44 2.41
C LEU A 141 24.83 -33.84 2.95
N ASP A 142 24.33 -34.83 2.21
CA ASP A 142 24.50 -36.24 2.55
C ASP A 142 25.71 -36.87 1.83
N GLU A 143 25.91 -38.16 2.03
CA GLU A 143 27.02 -38.90 1.44
C GLU A 143 26.94 -38.99 -0.09
N ARG A 144 25.76 -38.81 -0.70
CA ARG A 144 25.56 -38.88 -2.15
C ARG A 144 25.95 -37.60 -2.87
N VAL A 145 26.04 -36.47 -2.16
CA VAL A 145 26.47 -35.20 -2.75
C VAL A 145 27.94 -35.31 -3.18
N LEU A 146 28.21 -35.04 -4.44
CA LEU A 146 29.55 -35.10 -5.02
C LEU A 146 30.41 -33.92 -4.56
N THR A 147 31.71 -34.06 -4.66
CA THR A 147 32.67 -33.01 -4.35
C THR A 147 32.84 -32.03 -5.51
N ARG A 148 33.32 -30.82 -5.23
CA ARG A 148 33.51 -29.77 -6.24
C ARG A 148 34.41 -30.23 -7.39
N LYS A 149 35.47 -31.00 -7.11
CA LYS A 149 36.33 -31.59 -8.15
C LYS A 149 35.66 -32.65 -9.02
N GLU A 150 34.64 -33.34 -8.51
CA GLU A 150 33.94 -34.42 -9.22
C GLU A 150 32.90 -33.87 -10.20
N VAL A 151 32.39 -32.66 -9.94
CA VAL A 151 31.29 -32.07 -10.71
C VAL A 151 31.74 -31.02 -11.71
N VAL A 152 32.86 -30.35 -11.48
CA VAL A 152 33.36 -29.32 -12.41
C VAL A 152 33.76 -30.00 -13.72
N GLY A 153 33.13 -29.57 -14.81
CA GLY A 153 33.25 -30.19 -16.13
C GLY A 153 32.22 -31.29 -16.41
N ALA A 154 31.36 -31.65 -15.46
CA ALA A 154 30.24 -32.57 -15.69
C ALA A 154 29.03 -31.83 -16.30
N THR A 155 28.25 -32.56 -17.10
CA THR A 155 27.06 -32.02 -17.79
C THR A 155 25.79 -32.42 -17.05
N LEU A 156 24.87 -31.47 -16.84
CA LEU A 156 23.58 -31.75 -16.22
C LEU A 156 22.64 -32.53 -17.14
N SER A 157 21.97 -33.55 -16.61
CA SER A 157 20.95 -34.33 -17.32
C SER A 157 19.54 -33.74 -17.21
N VAL A 158 19.30 -32.83 -16.26
CA VAL A 158 18.00 -32.20 -15.96
C VAL A 158 18.15 -30.72 -15.59
N ASP A 159 17.12 -29.93 -15.85
CA ASP A 159 17.04 -28.54 -15.38
C ASP A 159 17.09 -28.52 -13.85
N THR A 160 18.09 -27.83 -13.29
CA THR A 160 18.43 -27.89 -11.87
C THR A 160 18.44 -26.49 -11.25
N PRO A 161 17.57 -26.20 -10.26
CA PRO A 161 17.56 -24.91 -9.56
C PRO A 161 18.83 -24.64 -8.74
N ALA A 162 19.06 -23.37 -8.43
CA ALA A 162 20.05 -22.92 -7.45
C ALA A 162 19.81 -23.58 -6.07
N LEU A 163 20.87 -23.64 -5.26
CA LEU A 163 20.93 -24.32 -3.97
C LEU A 163 20.67 -25.83 -4.03
N THR A 164 20.77 -26.44 -5.21
CA THR A 164 20.67 -27.91 -5.34
C THR A 164 22.05 -28.55 -5.09
N PRO A 165 22.19 -29.44 -4.10
CA PRO A 165 23.39 -30.28 -3.96
C PRO A 165 23.54 -31.21 -5.16
N VAL A 166 24.75 -31.27 -5.74
CA VAL A 166 24.98 -32.03 -6.97
C VAL A 166 25.18 -33.51 -6.65
N THR A 167 24.30 -34.35 -7.15
CA THR A 167 24.33 -35.81 -6.99
C THR A 167 24.50 -36.52 -8.34
N PRO A 168 24.93 -37.79 -8.37
CA PRO A 168 25.13 -38.54 -9.62
C PRO A 168 23.94 -38.58 -10.59
N ASP A 169 22.71 -38.63 -10.05
CA ASP A 169 21.48 -38.78 -10.82
C ASP A 169 21.10 -37.55 -11.65
N ILE A 170 21.66 -36.38 -11.32
CA ILE A 170 21.45 -35.14 -12.09
C ILE A 170 22.57 -34.88 -13.12
N LEU A 171 23.54 -35.78 -13.27
CA LEU A 171 24.63 -35.68 -14.23
C LEU A 171 24.49 -36.69 -15.38
N GLU A 172 24.95 -36.31 -16.57
CA GLU A 172 25.03 -37.22 -17.72
C GLU A 172 26.17 -38.24 -17.55
N GLY A 173 25.91 -39.51 -17.87
CA GLY A 173 26.94 -40.54 -17.96
C GLY A 173 27.36 -41.21 -16.64
N PHE A 174 26.66 -40.96 -15.53
CA PHE A 174 26.90 -41.66 -14.27
C PHE A 174 26.09 -42.97 -14.22
N GLU A 175 26.75 -44.12 -14.36
CA GLU A 175 26.15 -45.44 -14.13
C GLU A 175 26.25 -45.80 -12.64
N GLU A 176 25.12 -45.87 -11.95
CA GLU A 176 25.06 -46.29 -10.55
C GLU A 176 25.08 -47.83 -10.47
N GLU A 177 26.09 -48.43 -9.82
CA GLU A 177 26.00 -49.81 -9.33
C GLU A 177 25.04 -49.83 -8.12
N VAL A 178 23.74 -49.96 -8.40
CA VAL A 178 22.73 -50.08 -7.35
C VAL A 178 22.75 -51.50 -6.79
N ASN A 179 23.31 -51.67 -5.58
CA ASN A 179 23.12 -52.87 -4.79
C ASN A 179 21.75 -52.78 -4.09
N MET A 180 20.70 -53.29 -4.76
CA MET A 180 19.35 -53.29 -4.23
C MET A 180 19.18 -54.33 -3.11
N SER A 181 18.93 -53.87 -1.89
CA SER A 181 18.10 -54.61 -0.93
C SER A 181 16.89 -53.75 -0.55
N ALA A 182 15.78 -53.96 -1.26
CA ALA A 182 14.49 -53.36 -0.93
C ALA A 182 13.74 -54.26 0.06
N ASP A 183 13.37 -53.71 1.21
CA ASP A 183 12.31 -54.25 2.06
C ASP A 183 11.17 -53.22 2.11
N THR A 184 10.17 -53.40 1.25
CA THR A 184 8.88 -52.68 1.35
C THR A 184 7.80 -53.70 1.71
N GLN A 185 7.36 -53.70 2.97
CA GLN A 185 6.23 -54.51 3.41
C GLN A 185 4.99 -53.61 3.59
N ALA A 186 3.95 -53.87 2.79
CA ALA A 186 2.60 -53.38 3.07
C ALA A 186 1.82 -54.46 3.85
N THR A 187 1.14 -54.09 4.93
CA THR A 187 0.27 -54.98 5.71
C THR A 187 -1.12 -54.38 5.88
N ILE A 188 -2.15 -55.21 5.67
CA ILE A 188 -3.57 -54.84 5.84
C ILE A 188 -4.09 -55.56 7.08
N SER A 189 -4.52 -54.80 8.09
CA SER A 189 -5.15 -55.34 9.30
C SER A 189 -6.28 -54.42 9.75
N GLY A 190 -7.48 -54.97 9.92
CA GLY A 190 -8.59 -54.29 10.61
C GLY A 190 -9.25 -53.12 9.88
N GLY A 191 -9.23 -53.08 8.54
CA GLY A 191 -9.89 -52.01 7.77
C GLY A 191 -9.05 -50.75 7.56
N THR A 192 -7.81 -50.74 8.05
CA THR A 192 -6.84 -49.65 7.82
C THR A 192 -5.69 -50.15 6.95
N LEU A 193 -5.42 -49.44 5.85
CA LEU A 193 -4.22 -49.64 5.04
C LEU A 193 -3.11 -48.78 5.65
N ARG A 194 -2.01 -49.43 6.07
CA ARG A 194 -0.80 -48.76 6.55
C ARG A 194 0.28 -48.89 5.49
N ILE A 195 0.73 -47.75 4.97
CA ILE A 195 1.87 -47.68 4.07
C ILE A 195 2.98 -46.94 4.81
N ARG A 196 4.12 -47.62 4.97
CA ARG A 196 5.31 -47.07 5.58
C ARG A 196 6.35 -46.82 4.50
N ILE A 197 6.65 -45.55 4.25
CA ILE A 197 7.66 -45.14 3.28
C ILE A 197 8.90 -44.73 4.08
N ALA A 198 9.95 -45.55 4.00
CA ALA A 198 11.11 -45.44 4.86
C ALA A 198 12.10 -44.32 4.46
N GLU A 199 12.02 -43.80 3.23
CA GLU A 199 13.02 -42.86 2.71
C GLU A 199 12.46 -41.43 2.63
N GLY A 200 13.21 -40.44 3.16
CA GLY A 200 12.92 -39.02 2.98
C GLY A 200 11.92 -38.36 3.96
N LYS A 201 12.07 -38.60 5.27
CA LYS A 201 11.26 -38.06 6.42
C LYS A 201 10.14 -38.96 6.97
N GLY A 202 10.22 -40.27 6.75
CA GLY A 202 9.44 -41.27 7.50
C GLY A 202 7.93 -40.98 7.55
N ILE A 203 7.24 -41.18 6.43
CA ILE A 203 5.81 -40.91 6.33
C ILE A 203 5.03 -42.19 6.61
N ASP A 204 4.24 -42.17 7.69
CA ASP A 204 3.24 -43.19 7.99
C ASP A 204 1.88 -42.72 7.47
N ILE A 205 1.43 -43.29 6.34
CA ILE A 205 0.10 -43.00 5.78
C ILE A 205 -0.88 -44.05 6.30
N GLU A 206 -1.86 -43.61 7.10
CA GLU A 206 -3.00 -44.43 7.52
C GLU A 206 -4.26 -44.00 6.75
N VAL A 207 -4.78 -44.88 5.90
CA VAL A 207 -6.05 -44.66 5.20
C VAL A 207 -7.10 -45.63 5.74
N PRO A 208 -8.18 -45.14 6.39
CA PRO A 208 -9.32 -45.97 6.74
C PRO A 208 -10.11 -46.30 5.47
N LEU A 209 -10.18 -47.58 5.13
CA LEU A 209 -10.94 -48.05 3.98
C LEU A 209 -12.40 -48.27 4.41
N ASN A 210 -13.28 -47.33 4.07
CA ASN A 210 -14.71 -47.47 4.29
C ASN A 210 -15.31 -48.53 3.34
N GLY A 211 -15.19 -49.79 3.74
CA GLY A 211 -15.82 -50.92 3.09
C GLY A 211 -15.61 -52.21 3.88
N ASN A 212 -16.69 -52.98 4.06
CA ASN A 212 -16.64 -54.32 4.66
C ASN A 212 -15.73 -55.24 3.83
N VAL A 213 -14.45 -55.30 4.18
CA VAL A 213 -13.52 -56.31 3.66
C VAL A 213 -13.32 -57.36 4.73
N GLY A 214 -13.80 -58.56 4.42
CA GLY A 214 -13.82 -59.72 5.31
C GLY A 214 -12.44 -60.13 5.84
N THR A 215 -12.47 -60.71 7.01
CA THR A 215 -11.33 -61.22 7.77
C THR A 215 -10.47 -62.21 6.97
N GLY A 216 -9.18 -61.88 6.85
CA GLY A 216 -8.09 -62.84 6.66
C GLY A 216 -7.83 -63.31 5.23
N LYS A 217 -6.89 -62.64 4.54
CA LYS A 217 -5.87 -63.24 3.65
C LYS A 217 -4.93 -62.16 3.13
N SER A 218 -3.62 -62.34 3.32
CA SER A 218 -2.56 -61.58 2.67
C SER A 218 -2.43 -62.02 1.20
N VAL A 219 -2.37 -61.07 0.27
CA VAL A 219 -2.13 -61.33 -1.15
C VAL A 219 -0.86 -60.60 -1.57
N ALA A 220 0.13 -61.34 -2.08
CA ALA A 220 1.29 -60.79 -2.77
C ALA A 220 0.91 -60.51 -4.23
N VAL A 221 1.26 -59.32 -4.73
CA VAL A 221 1.04 -58.94 -6.15
C VAL A 221 2.36 -59.12 -6.92
N PRO A 222 2.36 -59.76 -8.11
CA PRO A 222 3.59 -60.10 -8.82
C PRO A 222 4.13 -58.92 -9.65
N THR A 223 5.46 -58.92 -9.80
CA THR A 223 6.22 -58.05 -10.70
C THR A 223 5.98 -58.44 -12.16
N VAL A 224 5.66 -57.45 -13.01
CA VAL A 224 5.57 -57.61 -14.47
C VAL A 224 6.66 -56.75 -15.11
N LYS A 225 7.61 -57.40 -15.80
CA LYS A 225 8.51 -56.78 -16.79
C LYS A 225 7.73 -56.55 -18.09
N ALA A 226 7.94 -55.41 -18.74
CA ALA A 226 7.52 -55.22 -20.13
C ALA A 226 8.70 -54.72 -20.98
N GLU A 227 9.07 -55.54 -21.96
CA GLU A 227 9.97 -55.20 -23.08
C GLU A 227 9.28 -54.28 -24.10
N LYS A 228 10.11 -53.65 -24.93
CA LYS A 228 9.81 -52.77 -26.06
C LYS A 228 8.52 -53.13 -26.83
N GLY A 229 7.59 -52.19 -26.88
CA GLY A 229 6.47 -52.16 -27.81
C GLY A 229 6.25 -50.75 -28.34
N THR A 230 6.54 -50.52 -29.62
CA THR A 230 6.15 -49.32 -30.36
C THR A 230 4.62 -49.23 -30.42
N VAL A 231 4.05 -48.10 -30.01
CA VAL A 231 2.64 -47.78 -30.25
C VAL A 231 2.54 -46.38 -30.86
N THR A 232 2.06 -46.36 -32.09
CA THR A 232 1.65 -45.20 -32.87
C THR A 232 0.67 -44.33 -32.09
N ALA A 233 0.92 -43.02 -32.04
CA ALA A 233 0.02 -42.03 -31.49
C ALA A 233 -1.27 -41.94 -32.34
N ALA A 234 -2.36 -42.50 -31.85
CA ALA A 234 -3.69 -42.04 -32.20
C ALA A 234 -4.01 -40.83 -31.28
N PRO A 235 -4.55 -39.73 -31.81
CA PRO A 235 -4.85 -38.56 -31.00
C PRO A 235 -5.97 -38.92 -30.04
N ILE A 236 -5.65 -38.96 -28.74
CA ILE A 236 -6.67 -38.91 -27.70
C ILE A 236 -7.19 -37.48 -27.76
N ALA A 237 -8.43 -37.33 -28.23
CA ALA A 237 -9.17 -36.09 -28.07
C ALA A 237 -9.20 -35.77 -26.57
N VAL A 238 -8.43 -34.76 -26.19
CA VAL A 238 -8.60 -34.07 -24.91
C VAL A 238 -10.01 -33.53 -24.97
N GLU A 239 -10.95 -34.17 -24.26
CA GLU A 239 -12.22 -33.51 -23.94
C GLU A 239 -11.84 -32.20 -23.29
N ALA A 240 -12.09 -31.12 -24.02
CA ALA A 240 -11.90 -29.77 -23.53
C ALA A 240 -12.59 -29.71 -22.17
N LYS A 241 -11.80 -29.42 -21.11
CA LYS A 241 -12.36 -29.01 -19.82
C LYS A 241 -13.39 -27.94 -20.15
N LYS A 242 -14.66 -28.28 -19.96
CA LYS A 242 -15.76 -27.33 -20.06
C LYS A 242 -15.37 -26.20 -19.12
N GLU A 243 -14.98 -25.07 -19.70
CA GLU A 243 -14.68 -23.86 -18.96
C GLU A 243 -15.98 -23.49 -18.25
N VAL A 244 -16.07 -23.78 -16.96
CA VAL A 244 -17.19 -23.34 -16.14
C VAL A 244 -16.99 -21.84 -16.00
N LYS A 245 -17.58 -21.07 -16.92
CA LYS A 245 -17.71 -19.62 -16.76
C LYS A 245 -18.55 -19.40 -15.52
N LEU A 246 -17.88 -19.10 -14.42
CA LEU A 246 -18.53 -18.62 -13.21
C LEU A 246 -19.15 -17.27 -13.56
N GLU A 247 -20.47 -17.17 -13.39
CA GLU A 247 -21.20 -15.94 -13.68
C GLU A 247 -20.85 -14.83 -12.69
N GLU A 248 -21.04 -13.58 -13.11
CA GLU A 248 -20.91 -12.44 -12.23
C GLU A 248 -21.86 -12.55 -11.04
N LYS A 249 -21.39 -12.17 -9.87
CA LYS A 249 -22.15 -12.29 -8.64
C LYS A 249 -22.09 -10.99 -7.86
N VAL A 250 -23.26 -10.37 -7.64
CA VAL A 250 -23.41 -9.34 -6.61
C VAL A 250 -23.19 -10.01 -5.25
N VAL A 251 -22.15 -9.61 -4.54
CA VAL A 251 -21.81 -10.14 -3.22
C VAL A 251 -22.59 -9.42 -2.14
N ARG A 252 -22.73 -8.10 -2.28
CA ARG A 252 -23.42 -7.20 -1.35
C ARG A 252 -23.76 -5.89 -2.05
N SER A 253 -24.70 -5.16 -1.48
CA SER A 253 -25.11 -3.87 -1.98
C SER A 253 -25.53 -2.95 -0.84
N VAL A 254 -25.28 -1.66 -1.03
CA VAL A 254 -25.79 -0.61 -0.14
C VAL A 254 -26.49 0.45 -0.96
N THR A 255 -27.63 0.93 -0.46
CA THR A 255 -28.44 1.97 -1.10
C THR A 255 -28.45 3.21 -0.23
N ARG A 256 -28.06 4.36 -0.77
CA ARG A 256 -28.16 5.68 -0.14
C ARG A 256 -29.42 6.38 -0.60
N LYS A 257 -30.29 6.77 0.33
CA LYS A 257 -31.46 7.63 0.08
C LYS A 257 -31.14 9.05 0.56
N TYR A 258 -31.21 10.01 -0.34
CA TYR A 258 -30.88 11.41 -0.07
C TYR A 258 -32.14 12.22 0.24
N TYR A 259 -32.30 12.63 1.49
CA TYR A 259 -33.42 13.43 2.00
C TYR A 259 -33.10 14.91 1.90
N LYS A 260 -33.94 15.66 1.21
CA LYS A 260 -33.73 17.08 0.92
C LYS A 260 -33.86 17.96 2.16
N ILE A 261 -32.87 18.80 2.40
CA ILE A 261 -32.88 19.87 3.41
C ILE A 261 -32.49 21.20 2.74
N ASP A 262 -33.42 22.15 2.76
CA ASP A 262 -33.23 23.50 2.20
C ASP A 262 -32.88 24.54 3.28
N LYS A 263 -33.09 24.20 4.56
CA LYS A 263 -32.97 25.15 5.67
C LYS A 263 -32.56 24.45 6.96
N VAL A 264 -31.69 25.09 7.74
CA VAL A 264 -31.31 24.66 9.10
C VAL A 264 -31.55 25.80 10.08
N GLU A 265 -32.25 25.54 11.19
CA GLU A 265 -32.56 26.54 12.22
C GLU A 265 -32.35 25.98 13.63
N LEU A 266 -32.05 26.88 14.58
CA LEU A 266 -32.10 26.53 16.00
C LEU A 266 -33.54 26.56 16.51
N ALA A 267 -33.91 25.60 17.36
CA ALA A 267 -35.24 25.49 17.95
C ALA A 267 -35.20 24.81 19.33
N LYS A 268 -36.37 24.51 19.91
CA LYS A 268 -36.47 23.84 21.22
C LYS A 268 -36.17 22.34 21.19
N GLU A 269 -36.33 21.70 20.04
CA GLU A 269 -36.09 20.27 19.84
C GLU A 269 -35.42 20.03 18.48
N THR A 270 -34.60 18.98 18.39
CA THR A 270 -34.02 18.55 17.13
C THR A 270 -35.02 17.68 16.37
N LYS A 271 -35.38 18.09 15.16
CA LYS A 271 -36.33 17.36 14.29
C LYS A 271 -36.22 17.81 12.85
N ILE A 272 -36.79 17.03 11.93
CA ILE A 272 -36.94 17.42 10.53
C ILE A 272 -38.43 17.54 10.21
N GLU A 273 -38.86 18.72 9.77
CA GLU A 273 -40.23 18.99 9.31
C GLU A 273 -40.19 19.52 7.87
N GLY A 274 -40.76 18.77 6.93
CA GLY A 274 -40.61 19.04 5.51
C GLY A 274 -39.13 19.05 5.12
N THR A 275 -38.66 20.13 4.48
CA THR A 275 -37.25 20.30 4.10
C THR A 275 -36.45 21.18 5.09
N THR A 276 -36.95 21.37 6.32
CA THR A 276 -36.25 22.14 7.36
C THR A 276 -35.74 21.23 8.47
N LEU A 277 -34.44 21.30 8.75
CA LEU A 277 -33.81 20.69 9.93
C LEU A 277 -33.78 21.70 11.08
N TYR A 278 -34.44 21.37 12.17
CA TYR A 278 -34.36 22.08 13.44
C TYR A 278 -33.33 21.40 14.34
N ILE A 279 -32.44 22.17 14.97
CA ILE A 279 -31.45 21.70 15.94
C ILE A 279 -31.73 22.35 17.29
N ARG A 280 -31.73 21.58 18.35
CA ARG A 280 -31.99 22.07 19.71
C ARG A 280 -30.97 23.12 20.16
N GLU A 281 -31.44 24.27 20.65
CA GLU A 281 -30.62 25.43 21.03
C GLU A 281 -29.55 25.13 22.10
N ASN A 282 -29.84 24.26 23.07
CA ASN A 282 -28.90 23.94 24.16
C ASN A 282 -28.10 22.65 23.93
N ILE A 283 -28.04 22.13 22.70
CA ILE A 283 -27.32 20.88 22.38
C ILE A 283 -25.81 20.96 22.70
N CYS A 284 -25.22 22.16 22.59
CA CYS A 284 -23.82 22.40 22.92
C CYS A 284 -23.49 22.16 24.40
N GLU A 285 -24.45 22.34 25.32
CA GLU A 285 -24.23 22.08 26.75
C GLU A 285 -23.98 20.59 27.01
N ASP A 286 -24.70 19.72 26.32
CA ASP A 286 -24.52 18.28 26.42
C ASP A 286 -23.25 17.84 25.70
N ALA A 287 -23.00 18.37 24.49
CA ALA A 287 -21.80 18.09 23.70
C ALA A 287 -20.50 18.49 24.43
N PHE A 288 -20.52 19.60 25.17
CA PHE A 288 -19.41 20.05 26.03
C PHE A 288 -19.03 19.00 27.09
N ASN A 289 -20.02 18.29 27.63
CA ASN A 289 -19.81 17.31 28.70
C ASN A 289 -19.36 15.92 28.21
N VAL A 290 -19.25 15.71 26.89
CA VAL A 290 -18.90 14.41 26.29
C VAL A 290 -17.45 14.01 26.60
N ASP A 291 -16.52 14.97 26.64
CA ASP A 291 -15.11 14.71 26.90
C ASP A 291 -14.47 15.85 27.69
N GLN A 292 -13.71 15.51 28.74
CA GLN A 292 -13.08 16.47 29.65
C GLN A 292 -12.07 17.42 28.98
N LEU A 293 -11.58 17.07 27.79
CA LEU A 293 -10.67 17.90 27.02
C LEU A 293 -11.39 19.01 26.27
N VAL A 294 -12.71 18.94 26.10
CA VAL A 294 -13.51 20.03 25.56
C VAL A 294 -13.60 21.15 26.60
N LYS A 295 -13.34 22.38 26.15
CA LYS A 295 -13.34 23.60 26.98
C LYS A 295 -14.36 24.63 26.51
N ASP A 296 -14.73 24.58 25.24
CA ASP A 296 -15.85 25.32 24.68
C ASP A 296 -16.31 24.62 23.40
N ILE A 297 -17.59 24.76 23.05
CA ILE A 297 -18.12 24.31 21.76
C ILE A 297 -19.20 25.28 21.28
N LYS A 298 -19.02 25.79 20.07
CA LYS A 298 -19.96 26.69 19.40
C LYS A 298 -20.51 26.02 18.15
N LEU A 299 -21.81 26.15 17.96
CA LEU A 299 -22.52 25.68 16.77
C LEU A 299 -22.93 26.89 15.93
N GLU A 300 -22.49 26.92 14.68
CA GLU A 300 -22.78 27.99 13.74
C GLU A 300 -23.44 27.42 12.48
N ILE A 301 -24.49 28.09 11.99
CA ILE A 301 -25.15 27.74 10.74
C ILE A 301 -24.67 28.70 9.65
N ILE A 302 -23.79 28.19 8.78
CA ILE A 302 -23.21 28.94 7.65
C ILE A 302 -24.00 28.60 6.39
N THR A 303 -24.80 29.56 5.94
CA THR A 303 -25.52 29.51 4.66
C THR A 303 -24.65 30.05 3.52
N PRO A 304 -25.00 29.82 2.24
CA PRO A 304 -24.18 30.25 1.10
C PRO A 304 -23.85 31.75 1.07
N ASP A 305 -24.72 32.61 1.58
CA ASP A 305 -24.51 34.05 1.72
C ASP A 305 -23.46 34.43 2.80
N LYS A 306 -23.03 33.46 3.62
CA LYS A 306 -22.08 33.63 4.72
C LYS A 306 -20.74 32.93 4.49
N TYR A 307 -20.46 32.42 3.29
CA TYR A 307 -19.15 31.82 2.99
C TYR A 307 -17.98 32.82 3.09
N ASN A 308 -18.24 34.12 3.16
CA ASN A 308 -17.25 35.15 3.47
C ASN A 308 -16.93 35.31 4.97
N THR A 309 -17.39 34.38 5.81
CA THR A 309 -17.12 34.41 7.26
C THR A 309 -15.77 33.76 7.56
N TYR A 310 -15.09 34.27 8.57
CA TYR A 310 -13.88 33.65 9.11
C TYR A 310 -14.20 32.31 9.79
N SER A 311 -13.31 31.35 9.61
CA SER A 311 -13.35 30.05 10.28
C SER A 311 -11.98 29.72 10.84
N GLU A 312 -11.96 29.02 11.97
CA GLU A 312 -10.78 28.26 12.40
C GLU A 312 -10.51 27.10 11.42
N THR A 313 -9.35 26.48 11.57
CA THR A 313 -8.91 25.37 10.72
C THR A 313 -9.94 24.25 10.68
N ILE A 314 -10.17 23.73 9.48
CA ILE A 314 -11.12 22.65 9.24
C ILE A 314 -10.38 21.34 9.48
N MET A 315 -10.78 20.63 10.52
CA MET A 315 -10.26 19.30 10.83
C MET A 315 -10.96 18.25 9.97
N ASP A 316 -12.27 18.40 9.76
CA ASP A 316 -13.04 17.43 8.97
C ASP A 316 -14.33 18.02 8.37
N VAL A 317 -14.78 17.39 7.30
CA VAL A 317 -16.05 17.65 6.62
C VAL A 317 -16.75 16.31 6.48
N GLN A 318 -17.96 16.21 7.02
CA GLN A 318 -18.68 14.95 7.19
C GLN A 318 -20.04 15.00 6.49
N PRO A 319 -20.46 13.92 5.81
CA PRO A 319 -21.86 13.74 5.46
C PRO A 319 -22.69 13.52 6.73
N ILE A 320 -23.96 13.92 6.71
CA ILE A 320 -24.90 13.53 7.77
C ILE A 320 -25.69 12.33 7.24
N ALA A 321 -25.34 11.15 7.74
CA ALA A 321 -25.93 9.91 7.27
C ALA A 321 -26.16 8.95 8.43
N THR A 322 -27.15 8.07 8.27
CA THR A 322 -27.53 7.09 9.28
C THR A 322 -28.13 5.82 8.69
N LYS A 323 -27.91 4.68 9.35
CA LYS A 323 -28.52 3.41 8.95
C LYS A 323 -30.00 3.39 9.32
N GLU A 324 -30.83 2.88 8.39
CA GLU A 324 -32.29 2.84 8.58
C GLU A 324 -32.72 1.82 9.66
N GLY A 325 -32.01 0.70 9.81
CA GLY A 325 -32.30 -0.33 10.81
C GLY A 325 -31.32 -0.28 12.00
N SER A 326 -31.81 -0.58 13.20
CA SER A 326 -30.98 -0.63 14.42
C SER A 326 -29.91 -1.74 14.40
N ASP A 327 -30.15 -2.82 13.64
CA ASP A 327 -29.21 -3.93 13.45
C ASP A 327 -28.45 -3.84 12.11
N ALA A 328 -28.64 -2.76 11.36
CA ALA A 328 -28.01 -2.58 10.06
C ALA A 328 -26.51 -2.29 10.25
N LYS A 329 -25.70 -2.91 9.38
CA LYS A 329 -24.25 -2.75 9.38
C LYS A 329 -23.83 -1.85 8.23
N LEU A 330 -22.66 -1.24 8.35
CA LEU A 330 -22.04 -0.53 7.24
C LEU A 330 -21.84 -1.49 6.05
N GLY A 331 -22.03 -0.95 4.85
CA GLY A 331 -21.82 -1.65 3.59
C GLY A 331 -22.94 -2.55 3.10
N GLU A 332 -24.07 -2.59 3.83
CA GLU A 332 -25.27 -3.34 3.44
C GLU A 332 -26.56 -2.56 3.73
N GLY A 333 -27.64 -2.87 2.99
CA GLY A 333 -28.97 -2.33 3.25
C GLY A 333 -29.12 -0.86 2.85
N VAL A 334 -29.91 -0.09 3.63
CA VAL A 334 -30.26 1.30 3.32
C VAL A 334 -29.62 2.27 4.30
N THR A 335 -29.08 3.35 3.75
CA THR A 335 -28.52 4.47 4.48
C THR A 335 -29.24 5.74 4.09
N ARG A 336 -29.77 6.45 5.08
CA ARG A 336 -30.42 7.75 4.88
C ARG A 336 -29.36 8.83 4.98
N VAL A 337 -29.41 9.81 4.09
CA VAL A 337 -28.40 10.87 3.96
C VAL A 337 -29.12 12.20 3.85
N ILE A 338 -28.65 13.23 4.54
CA ILE A 338 -29.11 14.61 4.30
C ILE A 338 -28.45 15.15 3.03
N ASP A 339 -29.28 15.68 2.14
CA ASP A 339 -28.88 16.45 0.96
C ASP A 339 -29.14 17.94 1.20
N GLY A 340 -28.12 18.77 1.03
CA GLY A 340 -28.19 20.22 1.24
C GLY A 340 -27.53 20.75 2.51
N ALA A 341 -27.13 19.88 3.45
CA ALA A 341 -26.36 20.28 4.64
C ALA A 341 -25.25 19.28 4.99
N ILE A 342 -24.18 19.78 5.63
CA ILE A 342 -23.03 18.98 6.10
C ILE A 342 -22.61 19.37 7.51
N ILE A 343 -21.81 18.53 8.15
CA ILE A 343 -21.09 18.85 9.38
C ILE A 343 -19.68 19.30 9.02
N MET A 344 -19.26 20.44 9.59
CA MET A 344 -17.91 20.97 9.46
C MET A 344 -17.27 21.08 10.83
N VAL A 345 -16.20 20.31 11.06
CA VAL A 345 -15.49 20.26 12.34
C VAL A 345 -14.30 21.20 12.28
N THR A 346 -14.25 22.16 13.20
CA THR A 346 -13.14 23.11 13.33
C THR A 346 -12.66 23.18 14.76
N GLY A 347 -11.38 23.47 14.98
CA GLY A 347 -10.83 23.42 16.33
C GLY A 347 -9.59 24.25 16.58
N ILE A 348 -9.51 24.75 17.81
CA ILE A 348 -8.34 25.45 18.40
C ILE A 348 -8.12 24.94 19.82
N ASP A 349 -6.96 25.20 20.40
CA ASP A 349 -6.77 25.05 21.84
C ASP A 349 -7.12 26.33 22.64
N GLU A 350 -7.06 26.28 23.97
CA GLU A 350 -7.34 27.42 24.86
C GLU A 350 -6.44 28.64 24.63
N ASP A 351 -5.29 28.50 23.97
CA ASP A 351 -4.40 29.61 23.61
C ASP A 351 -4.69 30.17 22.20
N GLY A 352 -5.69 29.61 21.52
CA GLY A 352 -6.05 29.98 20.15
C GLY A 352 -5.17 29.35 19.08
N VAL A 353 -4.37 28.33 19.44
CA VAL A 353 -3.53 27.61 18.48
C VAL A 353 -4.40 26.70 17.63
N GLN A 354 -4.25 26.79 16.31
CA GLN A 354 -4.97 25.96 15.36
C GLN A 354 -4.64 24.48 15.56
N VAL A 355 -5.65 23.62 15.48
CA VAL A 355 -5.44 22.17 15.48
C VAL A 355 -5.01 21.72 14.07
N GLY A 356 -3.74 21.97 13.74
CA GLY A 356 -3.08 21.55 12.50
C GLY A 356 -1.57 21.43 12.68
N GLU A 357 -0.88 20.75 11.77
CA GLU A 357 0.58 20.51 11.87
C GLU A 357 1.42 21.41 10.94
N PHE A 358 1.46 21.11 9.63
CA PHE A 358 2.29 21.84 8.66
C PHE A 358 1.71 23.20 8.29
N GLY A 359 0.39 23.29 8.29
CA GLY A 359 -0.38 24.48 7.99
C GLY A 359 -1.82 24.27 8.41
N SER A 360 -2.65 25.29 8.19
CA SER A 360 -4.04 25.27 8.65
C SER A 360 -4.95 25.97 7.62
N SER A 361 -6.24 25.64 7.60
CA SER A 361 -7.17 26.23 6.62
C SER A 361 -7.98 27.39 7.19
N GLU A 362 -7.54 27.97 8.31
CA GLU A 362 -8.16 29.10 8.98
C GLU A 362 -8.15 30.34 8.09
N GLY A 363 -9.20 31.15 8.21
CA GLY A 363 -9.44 32.32 7.37
C GLY A 363 -10.85 32.32 6.77
N ILE A 364 -11.04 33.08 5.70
CA ILE A 364 -12.33 33.21 5.05
C ILE A 364 -12.66 31.91 4.30
N LEU A 365 -13.82 31.30 4.59
CA LEU A 365 -14.19 29.97 4.07
C LEU A 365 -14.13 29.89 2.54
N GLU A 366 -14.66 30.89 1.82
CA GLU A 366 -14.66 30.88 0.35
C GLU A 366 -13.28 31.03 -0.29
N GLU A 367 -12.28 31.51 0.46
CA GLU A 367 -10.89 31.67 0.00
C GLU A 367 -10.04 30.43 0.29
N ASN A 368 -10.46 29.59 1.24
CA ASN A 368 -9.66 28.49 1.80
C ASN A 368 -10.27 27.09 1.59
N ILE A 369 -11.34 26.95 0.80
CA ILE A 369 -11.97 25.66 0.48
C ILE A 369 -12.00 25.43 -1.03
N MET A 370 -11.49 24.28 -1.48
CA MET A 370 -11.76 23.82 -2.84
C MET A 370 -13.12 23.16 -2.93
N TRP A 371 -14.05 23.82 -3.61
CA TRP A 371 -15.43 23.38 -3.76
C TRP A 371 -15.57 22.11 -4.61
N GLY A 372 -16.48 21.22 -4.20
CA GLY A 372 -16.87 20.04 -4.98
C GLY A 372 -15.82 18.94 -5.06
N ARG A 373 -14.73 19.03 -4.29
CA ARG A 373 -13.77 17.93 -4.13
C ARG A 373 -14.40 16.80 -3.31
N PRO A 374 -13.93 15.54 -3.45
CA PRO A 374 -14.50 14.42 -2.69
C PRO A 374 -14.56 14.68 -1.18
N GLY A 375 -13.49 15.24 -0.60
CA GLY A 375 -13.40 15.62 0.81
C GLY A 375 -14.03 16.94 1.21
N ALA A 376 -14.49 17.76 0.26
CA ALA A 376 -14.88 19.14 0.52
C ALA A 376 -16.41 19.37 0.41
N PRO A 377 -16.90 20.52 0.90
CA PRO A 377 -18.27 20.95 0.65
C PRO A 377 -18.54 21.23 -0.83
N ASN A 378 -19.77 20.99 -1.27
CA ASN A 378 -20.28 21.51 -2.53
C ASN A 378 -20.77 22.95 -2.34
N LYS A 379 -20.65 23.80 -3.36
CA LYS A 379 -21.26 25.13 -3.31
C LYS A 379 -22.78 25.01 -3.18
N GLY A 380 -23.36 25.80 -2.28
CA GLY A 380 -24.80 25.83 -2.02
C GLY A 380 -25.23 25.04 -0.78
N GLU A 381 -24.34 24.19 -0.23
CA GLU A 381 -24.62 23.45 1.00
C GLU A 381 -24.59 24.35 2.24
N ILE A 382 -25.45 24.05 3.20
CA ILE A 382 -25.45 24.67 4.53
C ILE A 382 -24.43 23.95 5.40
N PHE A 383 -23.57 24.70 6.09
CA PHE A 383 -22.63 24.10 7.05
C PHE A 383 -23.22 24.20 8.45
N ILE A 384 -23.36 23.05 9.09
CA ILE A 384 -23.51 22.93 10.53
C ILE A 384 -22.09 22.85 11.08
N LYS A 385 -21.52 24.03 11.37
CA LYS A 385 -20.12 24.18 11.74
C LYS A 385 -19.99 24.14 13.26
N THR A 386 -19.17 23.24 13.75
CA THR A 386 -18.76 23.20 15.16
C THR A 386 -17.37 23.80 15.30
N GLN A 387 -17.22 24.82 16.15
CA GLN A 387 -15.93 25.30 16.61
C GLN A 387 -15.71 24.78 18.03
N VAL A 388 -14.73 23.89 18.18
CA VAL A 388 -14.39 23.30 19.47
C VAL A 388 -13.08 23.90 19.97
N THR A 389 -13.12 24.42 21.20
CA THR A 389 -11.91 24.77 21.93
C THR A 389 -11.54 23.59 22.82
N ILE A 390 -10.36 23.01 22.60
CA ILE A 390 -9.82 21.92 23.41
C ILE A 390 -8.80 22.43 24.42
N LYS A 391 -8.51 21.62 25.44
CA LYS A 391 -7.54 21.95 26.49
C LYS A 391 -6.19 22.37 25.91
N ARG A 392 -5.59 23.41 26.48
CA ARG A 392 -4.25 23.91 26.13
C ARG A 392 -3.25 22.78 25.92
N GLY A 393 -2.52 22.85 24.81
CA GLY A 393 -1.41 21.93 24.52
C GLY A 393 -1.83 20.53 24.10
N THR A 394 -3.13 20.25 23.94
CA THR A 394 -3.61 18.94 23.49
C THR A 394 -3.92 18.89 21.99
N GLY A 395 -3.79 20.00 21.25
CA GLY A 395 -4.05 20.03 19.79
C GLY A 395 -3.10 19.19 18.94
N MET A 396 -1.90 18.92 19.44
CA MET A 396 -0.90 18.07 18.79
C MET A 396 -0.90 16.62 19.33
N GLU A 397 -1.88 16.28 20.18
CA GLU A 397 -2.01 14.96 20.79
C GLU A 397 -3.38 14.37 20.46
N ARG A 398 -3.43 13.12 20.03
CA ARG A 398 -4.63 12.42 19.53
C ARG A 398 -5.87 12.63 20.40
N PRO A 399 -5.78 12.60 21.75
CA PRO A 399 -6.94 12.84 22.59
C PRO A 399 -7.63 14.20 22.34
N GLY A 400 -6.89 15.24 21.96
CA GLY A 400 -7.41 16.58 21.69
C GLY A 400 -8.35 16.62 20.47
N PRO A 401 -7.86 16.38 19.23
CA PRO A 401 -8.71 16.29 18.05
C PRO A 401 -9.83 15.26 18.23
N LEU A 402 -9.55 14.10 18.83
CA LEU A 402 -10.58 13.09 19.09
C LEU A 402 -11.71 13.62 19.99
N ALA A 403 -11.40 14.43 21.01
CA ALA A 403 -12.41 15.04 21.87
C ALA A 403 -13.32 16.01 21.08
N ALA A 404 -12.75 16.80 20.17
CA ALA A 404 -13.52 17.69 19.31
C ALA A 404 -14.46 16.93 18.37
N HIS A 405 -13.99 15.83 17.80
CA HIS A 405 -14.80 14.97 16.95
C HIS A 405 -15.91 14.27 17.74
N LYS A 406 -15.64 13.77 18.96
CA LYS A 406 -16.68 13.19 19.84
C LYS A 406 -17.79 14.17 20.19
N ALA A 407 -17.44 15.41 20.57
CA ALA A 407 -18.42 16.44 20.89
C ALA A 407 -19.28 16.80 19.67
N THR A 408 -18.67 16.83 18.49
CA THR A 408 -19.38 17.08 17.23
C THR A 408 -20.26 15.91 16.79
N ASP A 409 -19.78 14.67 16.95
CA ASP A 409 -20.55 13.47 16.63
C ASP A 409 -21.75 13.30 17.56
N PHE A 410 -21.68 13.80 18.81
CA PHE A 410 -22.85 13.86 19.70
C PHE A 410 -23.99 14.71 19.09
N ILE A 411 -23.66 15.91 18.59
CA ILE A 411 -24.62 16.78 17.89
C ILE A 411 -25.15 16.08 16.64
N THR A 412 -24.25 15.48 15.87
CA THR A 412 -24.59 14.76 14.63
C THR A 412 -25.50 13.58 14.91
N GLN A 413 -25.30 12.86 16.01
CA GLN A 413 -26.15 11.73 16.40
C GLN A 413 -27.58 12.17 16.68
N GLU A 414 -27.81 13.30 17.35
CA GLU A 414 -29.17 13.83 17.57
C GLU A 414 -29.87 14.14 16.22
N ILE A 415 -29.10 14.64 15.24
CA ILE A 415 -29.60 14.86 13.87
C ILE A 415 -29.88 13.52 13.16
N ARG A 416 -29.03 12.51 13.34
CA ARG A 416 -29.25 11.15 12.78
C ARG A 416 -30.55 10.55 13.29
N GLU A 417 -30.86 10.70 14.58
CA GLU A 417 -32.12 10.21 15.15
C GLU A 417 -33.34 10.95 14.55
N ALA A 418 -33.25 12.26 14.32
CA ALA A 418 -34.29 13.01 13.59
C ALA A 418 -34.45 12.52 12.15
N LEU A 419 -33.36 12.18 11.46
CA LEU A 419 -33.37 11.63 10.10
C LEU A 419 -33.98 10.21 10.03
N LYS A 420 -33.73 9.36 11.03
CA LYS A 420 -34.38 8.04 11.15
C LYS A 420 -35.89 8.16 11.35
N ALA A 421 -36.34 9.19 12.07
CA ALA A 421 -37.75 9.40 12.37
C ALA A 421 -38.60 9.88 11.17
N ILE A 422 -37.98 10.23 10.03
CA ILE A 422 -38.72 10.62 8.83
C ILE A 422 -39.50 9.43 8.27
N GLU A 423 -40.82 9.56 8.16
CA GLU A 423 -41.67 8.58 7.48
C GLU A 423 -42.05 9.00 6.04
N ASP A 424 -41.79 10.26 5.68
CA ASP A 424 -42.15 10.84 4.39
C ASP A 424 -41.05 10.63 3.32
N ASP A 425 -41.19 9.56 2.53
CA ASP A 425 -40.31 9.25 1.41
C ASP A 425 -40.41 10.27 0.25
N SER A 426 -41.38 11.21 0.25
CA SER A 426 -41.45 12.26 -0.78
C SER A 426 -40.32 13.29 -0.69
N LEU A 427 -39.61 13.32 0.43
CA LEU A 427 -38.40 14.13 0.64
C LEU A 427 -37.15 13.54 -0.03
N VAL A 428 -37.21 12.28 -0.50
CA VAL A 428 -36.08 11.62 -1.16
C VAL A 428 -35.89 12.19 -2.57
N VAL A 429 -34.81 12.91 -2.80
CA VAL A 429 -34.50 13.55 -4.09
C VAL A 429 -33.57 12.73 -4.97
N ASN A 430 -32.80 11.83 -4.36
CA ASN A 430 -31.88 10.94 -5.08
C ASN A 430 -31.78 9.59 -4.36
N THR A 431 -31.55 8.53 -5.12
CA THR A 431 -31.28 7.19 -4.60
C THR A 431 -30.13 6.58 -5.38
N GLU A 432 -29.05 6.24 -4.68
CA GLU A 432 -27.85 5.66 -5.27
C GLU A 432 -27.64 4.26 -4.71
N THR A 433 -27.44 3.27 -5.59
CA THR A 433 -27.13 1.90 -5.17
C THR A 433 -25.72 1.53 -5.61
N PHE A 434 -24.92 1.05 -4.67
CA PHE A 434 -23.56 0.58 -4.89
C PHE A 434 -23.56 -0.93 -4.73
N GLU A 435 -23.26 -1.64 -5.81
CA GLU A 435 -23.21 -3.10 -5.83
C GLU A 435 -21.75 -3.55 -5.94
N GLN A 436 -21.30 -4.36 -4.96
CA GLN A 436 -20.03 -5.04 -5.12
C GLN A 436 -20.25 -6.31 -5.95
N VAL A 437 -19.86 -6.22 -7.22
CA VAL A 437 -19.90 -7.35 -8.15
C VAL A 437 -18.55 -8.05 -8.13
N ARG A 438 -18.56 -9.37 -7.93
CA ARG A 438 -17.39 -10.21 -8.23
C ARG A 438 -17.48 -10.70 -9.66
N ARG A 439 -16.39 -10.56 -10.39
CA ARG A 439 -16.30 -10.87 -11.83
C ARG A 439 -15.26 -11.98 -12.08
N PRO A 440 -15.60 -13.26 -11.85
CA PRO A 440 -14.70 -14.37 -12.12
C PRO A 440 -14.14 -14.33 -13.55
N GLY A 441 -12.83 -14.49 -13.70
CA GLY A 441 -12.13 -14.44 -14.99
C GLY A 441 -11.73 -13.04 -15.46
N LYS A 442 -12.13 -11.98 -14.76
CA LYS A 442 -11.56 -10.63 -14.93
C LYS A 442 -10.31 -10.45 -14.05
N LYS A 443 -9.51 -9.44 -14.39
CA LYS A 443 -8.30 -9.10 -13.64
C LYS A 443 -8.67 -8.61 -12.24
N LYS A 444 -8.21 -9.31 -11.22
CA LYS A 444 -8.52 -9.02 -9.81
C LYS A 444 -7.65 -7.89 -9.32
N VAL A 445 -8.26 -6.80 -8.85
CA VAL A 445 -7.55 -5.63 -8.33
C VAL A 445 -7.92 -5.35 -6.88
N VAL A 446 -7.04 -4.65 -6.18
CA VAL A 446 -7.26 -4.19 -4.80
C VAL A 446 -6.81 -2.75 -4.66
N VAL A 447 -7.55 -1.97 -3.87
CA VAL A 447 -7.13 -0.61 -3.49
C VAL A 447 -6.51 -0.67 -2.10
N VAL A 448 -5.30 -0.19 -1.96
CA VAL A 448 -4.63 0.02 -0.67
C VAL A 448 -4.68 1.51 -0.35
N LYS A 449 -5.33 1.88 0.74
CA LYS A 449 -5.38 3.23 1.29
C LYS A 449 -4.44 3.30 2.50
N GLU A 450 -3.31 3.95 2.32
CA GLU A 450 -2.56 4.44 3.47
C GLU A 450 -3.34 5.58 4.12
N ILE A 451 -3.57 5.43 5.42
CA ILE A 451 -4.29 6.40 6.24
C ILE A 451 -3.42 6.85 7.41
N MET A 452 -3.76 8.02 7.94
CA MET A 452 -3.06 8.60 9.07
C MET A 452 -2.97 7.62 10.25
N GLY A 453 -1.75 7.38 10.70
CA GLY A 453 -1.41 6.38 11.72
C GLY A 453 -0.16 6.70 12.53
N GLN A 454 0.37 7.92 12.42
CA GLN A 454 1.61 8.32 13.08
C GLN A 454 1.45 8.44 14.61
N GLY A 455 0.21 8.55 15.10
CA GLY A 455 -0.02 9.07 16.44
C GLY A 455 0.23 10.58 16.47
N ALA A 456 0.65 11.13 17.61
CA ALA A 456 0.51 12.56 17.88
C ALA A 456 -0.94 12.97 17.60
N MET A 457 -1.24 13.97 16.78
CA MET A 457 -2.62 14.33 16.42
C MET A 457 -3.25 13.47 15.31
N HIS A 458 -2.45 12.75 14.53
CA HIS A 458 -2.87 12.05 13.31
C HIS A 458 -3.42 10.65 13.63
N ASP A 459 -4.68 10.42 13.32
CA ASP A 459 -5.32 9.11 13.37
C ASP A 459 -6.57 9.14 12.48
N ASN A 460 -7.07 7.97 12.10
CA ASN A 460 -8.39 7.81 11.49
C ASN A 460 -9.11 6.68 12.25
N LEU A 461 -10.42 6.81 12.43
CA LEU A 461 -11.24 5.77 13.06
C LEU A 461 -11.87 4.88 12.00
N ILE A 462 -11.81 3.58 12.25
CA ILE A 462 -12.25 2.54 11.32
C ILE A 462 -13.52 1.87 11.85
N LEU A 463 -14.49 1.69 10.96
CA LEU A 463 -15.76 0.98 11.14
C LEU A 463 -16.59 1.48 12.35
N PRO A 464 -17.08 2.74 12.32
CA PRO A 464 -18.09 3.19 13.27
C PRO A 464 -19.42 2.44 13.14
N LEU A 465 -20.29 2.57 14.15
CA LEU A 465 -21.65 2.01 14.08
C LEU A 465 -22.52 2.75 13.07
N GLU A 466 -22.46 4.08 13.08
CA GLU A 466 -23.15 4.94 12.13
C GLU A 466 -22.15 5.46 11.09
N PRO A 467 -22.58 5.73 9.85
CA PRO A 467 -21.74 6.35 8.83
C PRO A 467 -20.94 7.54 9.35
N VAL A 468 -19.61 7.47 9.23
CA VAL A 468 -18.70 8.55 9.65
C VAL A 468 -18.90 8.92 11.14
N GLY A 469 -19.37 7.99 11.97
CA GLY A 469 -19.48 8.21 13.41
C GLY A 469 -18.15 8.05 14.15
N VAL A 470 -18.17 8.32 15.45
CA VAL A 470 -17.07 7.99 16.38
C VAL A 470 -17.42 6.77 17.22
N ILE A 471 -18.71 6.58 17.53
CA ILE A 471 -19.19 5.50 18.39
C ILE A 471 -18.93 4.14 17.72
N GLY A 472 -18.28 3.24 18.46
CA GLY A 472 -17.95 1.87 18.04
C GLY A 472 -16.71 1.74 17.14
N ALA A 473 -16.24 2.86 16.57
CA ALA A 473 -15.06 2.86 15.72
C ALA A 473 -13.79 2.52 16.50
N LYS A 474 -12.78 2.01 15.77
CA LYS A 474 -11.46 1.72 16.32
C LYS A 474 -10.42 2.69 15.76
N PRO A 475 -9.66 3.39 16.61
CA PRO A 475 -8.52 4.18 16.13
C PRO A 475 -7.51 3.27 15.42
N ASN A 476 -7.03 3.70 14.26
CA ASN A 476 -6.10 2.94 13.43
C ASN A 476 -4.79 2.62 14.17
N VAL A 477 -4.28 3.60 14.91
CA VAL A 477 -3.08 3.43 15.75
C VAL A 477 -3.29 2.37 16.84
N ASP A 478 -4.49 2.27 17.41
CA ASP A 478 -4.80 1.27 18.46
C ASP A 478 -4.91 -0.16 17.89
N LEU A 479 -5.14 -0.29 16.58
CA LEU A 479 -5.03 -1.56 15.86
C LEU A 479 -3.58 -1.91 15.50
N GLY A 480 -2.61 -1.04 15.86
CA GLY A 480 -1.20 -1.21 15.54
C GLY A 480 -0.84 -0.85 14.10
N ASN A 481 -1.67 -0.03 13.43
CA ASN A 481 -1.50 0.38 12.03
C ASN A 481 -1.45 -0.78 11.02
N VAL A 482 -1.79 -2.00 11.45
CA VAL A 482 -1.76 -3.18 10.59
C VAL A 482 -2.84 -3.10 9.50
N PRO A 483 -2.64 -3.74 8.35
CA PRO A 483 -3.63 -3.73 7.28
C PRO A 483 -5.00 -4.28 7.70
N VAL A 484 -6.06 -3.49 7.49
CA VAL A 484 -7.47 -3.85 7.74
C VAL A 484 -8.23 -3.80 6.41
N MET A 485 -8.80 -4.94 6.01
CA MET A 485 -9.59 -5.02 4.78
C MET A 485 -11.05 -4.68 5.04
N LEU A 486 -11.58 -3.73 4.26
CA LEU A 486 -13.00 -3.38 4.17
C LEU A 486 -13.55 -3.78 2.80
N ALA A 487 -14.84 -4.09 2.75
CA ALA A 487 -15.56 -4.16 1.51
C ALA A 487 -15.63 -2.75 0.86
N PRO A 488 -15.62 -2.65 -0.48
CA PRO A 488 -15.84 -1.38 -1.18
C PRO A 488 -17.12 -0.66 -0.73
N THR A 489 -18.18 -1.42 -0.47
CA THR A 489 -19.46 -0.87 0.03
C THR A 489 -19.38 -0.38 1.46
N GLU A 490 -18.45 -0.87 2.31
CA GLU A 490 -18.21 -0.34 3.66
C GLU A 490 -17.41 0.98 3.64
N VAL A 491 -16.60 1.22 2.60
CA VAL A 491 -15.84 2.49 2.42
C VAL A 491 -16.73 3.62 1.92
N LEU A 492 -17.44 3.36 0.82
CA LEU A 492 -18.74 4.00 0.55
C LEU A 492 -19.63 3.66 1.76
N ASP A 493 -20.80 4.18 2.05
CA ASP A 493 -21.42 3.96 3.39
C ASP A 493 -20.67 4.36 4.68
N GLY A 494 -19.42 4.88 4.63
CA GLY A 494 -18.83 5.68 5.71
C GLY A 494 -18.06 4.92 6.77
N GLY A 495 -17.35 3.86 6.38
CA GLY A 495 -16.50 3.05 7.25
C GLY A 495 -15.24 3.73 7.77
N ILE A 496 -14.93 4.95 7.33
CA ILE A 496 -13.77 5.73 7.79
C ILE A 496 -14.23 7.08 8.29
N HIS A 497 -13.78 7.43 9.50
CA HIS A 497 -13.89 8.76 10.09
C HIS A 497 -12.50 9.36 10.22
N ALA A 498 -12.25 10.44 9.50
CA ALA A 498 -10.96 11.11 9.49
C ALA A 498 -10.81 12.03 10.71
N LEU A 499 -9.62 12.09 11.34
CA LEU A 499 -9.29 13.18 12.28
C LEU A 499 -8.48 14.25 11.53
N THR A 500 -7.22 14.48 11.89
CA THR A 500 -6.36 15.51 11.30
C THR A 500 -5.42 14.89 10.27
N CYS A 501 -4.69 15.74 9.54
CA CYS A 501 -3.63 15.37 8.60
C CYS A 501 -2.53 16.43 8.69
N ILE A 502 -1.42 16.15 8.04
CA ILE A 502 -0.23 17.00 7.96
C ILE A 502 -0.59 18.39 7.41
N GLY A 503 -1.32 18.46 6.29
CA GLY A 503 -1.64 19.72 5.62
C GLY A 503 -3.05 19.75 5.00
N PRO A 504 -3.78 20.90 5.05
CA PRO A 504 -5.15 21.01 4.56
C PRO A 504 -5.36 20.63 3.08
N ALA A 505 -4.43 20.99 2.20
CA ALA A 505 -4.54 20.74 0.76
C ALA A 505 -4.51 19.25 0.43
N SER A 506 -3.81 18.47 1.23
CA SER A 506 -3.70 17.02 1.10
C SER A 506 -4.65 16.24 2.03
N LYS A 507 -5.45 16.93 2.85
CA LYS A 507 -6.36 16.27 3.80
C LYS A 507 -7.50 15.58 3.06
N GLU A 508 -7.61 14.29 3.29
CA GLU A 508 -8.79 13.51 2.96
C GLU A 508 -9.73 13.50 4.17
N CYS A 509 -10.71 14.41 4.17
CA CYS A 509 -11.78 14.44 5.17
C CYS A 509 -12.61 13.14 5.09
N SER A 510 -13.42 12.84 6.10
CA SER A 510 -14.32 11.69 6.13
C SER A 510 -15.20 11.59 4.89
N ARG A 511 -15.62 12.75 4.35
CA ARG A 511 -16.39 12.82 3.11
C ARG A 511 -15.62 12.33 1.87
N HIS A 512 -14.28 12.40 1.87
CA HIS A 512 -13.44 11.87 0.80
C HIS A 512 -13.61 10.35 0.71
N TYR A 513 -13.50 9.65 1.85
CA TYR A 513 -13.72 8.20 1.90
C TYR A 513 -15.17 7.82 1.55
N TRP A 514 -16.15 8.63 1.99
CA TRP A 514 -17.56 8.46 1.59
C TRP A 514 -17.79 8.60 0.07
N ARG A 515 -16.94 9.40 -0.59
CA ARG A 515 -16.94 9.70 -2.03
C ARG A 515 -15.67 9.19 -2.71
N GLU A 516 -15.13 8.05 -2.27
CA GLU A 516 -13.81 7.58 -2.70
C GLU A 516 -13.78 7.37 -4.23
N PRO A 517 -13.05 8.21 -5.00
CA PRO A 517 -13.14 8.20 -6.44
C PRO A 517 -12.60 6.93 -7.10
N LEU A 518 -11.51 6.37 -6.60
CA LEU A 518 -10.85 5.20 -7.16
C LEU A 518 -11.64 3.91 -6.94
N VAL A 519 -12.24 3.75 -5.75
CA VAL A 519 -13.16 2.67 -5.41
C VAL A 519 -14.39 2.74 -6.30
N MET A 520 -15.01 3.92 -6.44
CA MET A 520 -16.17 4.09 -7.33
C MET A 520 -15.82 3.77 -8.78
N GLU A 521 -14.67 4.22 -9.26
CA GLU A 521 -14.22 3.96 -10.63
C GLU A 521 -13.96 2.47 -10.86
N CYS A 522 -13.25 1.80 -9.95
CA CYS A 522 -13.02 0.36 -10.03
C CYS A 522 -14.29 -0.49 -9.90
N MET A 523 -15.28 -0.05 -9.11
CA MET A 523 -16.58 -0.75 -8.99
C MET A 523 -17.42 -0.65 -10.26
N ARG A 524 -17.34 0.47 -10.98
CA ARG A 524 -18.09 0.72 -12.23
C ARG A 524 -17.46 0.02 -13.43
N ASP A 525 -16.16 -0.22 -13.40
CA ASP A 525 -15.44 -0.79 -14.53
C ASP A 525 -15.63 -2.31 -14.63
N GLU A 526 -16.16 -2.78 -15.76
CA GLU A 526 -16.46 -4.20 -16.00
C GLU A 526 -15.23 -5.05 -16.42
N GLU A 527 -14.08 -4.42 -16.65
CA GLU A 527 -12.85 -5.12 -17.04
C GLU A 527 -12.02 -5.58 -15.84
N VAL A 528 -12.30 -5.05 -14.64
CA VAL A 528 -11.62 -5.40 -13.40
C VAL A 528 -12.57 -5.98 -12.35
N ASP A 529 -12.05 -6.84 -11.50
CA ASP A 529 -12.73 -7.42 -10.34
C ASP A 529 -12.16 -6.79 -9.06
N LEU A 530 -12.84 -5.77 -8.50
CA LEU A 530 -12.40 -5.13 -7.25
C LEU A 530 -12.65 -6.06 -6.05
N ALA A 531 -11.57 -6.66 -5.54
CA ALA A 531 -11.62 -7.61 -4.44
C ALA A 531 -11.98 -6.95 -3.09
N GLY A 532 -11.47 -5.74 -2.84
CA GLY A 532 -11.75 -4.95 -1.66
C GLY A 532 -10.83 -3.74 -1.52
N VAL A 533 -10.90 -3.11 -0.35
CA VAL A 533 -10.07 -1.95 0.01
C VAL A 533 -9.32 -2.28 1.30
N ILE A 534 -7.99 -2.16 1.28
CA ILE A 534 -7.14 -2.41 2.43
C ILE A 534 -6.68 -1.08 2.99
N PHE A 535 -7.02 -0.79 4.24
CA PHE A 535 -6.52 0.36 4.98
C PHE A 535 -5.27 -0.04 5.74
N VAL A 536 -4.19 0.72 5.60
CA VAL A 536 -2.93 0.50 6.31
C VAL A 536 -2.48 1.81 6.94
N GLY A 537 -1.98 1.78 8.16
CA GLY A 537 -1.53 3.00 8.84
C GLY A 537 -0.08 3.36 8.51
N SER A 538 0.26 4.63 8.75
CA SER A 538 1.62 5.17 8.65
C SER A 538 2.27 5.38 10.02
N PRO A 539 2.77 4.32 10.68
CA PRO A 539 3.33 4.42 12.04
C PRO A 539 4.52 5.38 12.10
N GLN A 540 4.70 6.06 13.23
CA GLN A 540 5.83 6.99 13.38
C GLN A 540 7.18 6.26 13.49
N ILE A 541 7.18 5.06 14.09
CA ILE A 541 8.40 4.30 14.37
C ILE A 541 8.83 3.52 13.13
N ASN A 542 10.06 3.75 12.66
CA ASN A 542 10.59 3.14 11.43
C ASN A 542 10.47 1.60 11.39
N SER A 543 10.78 0.90 12.49
CA SER A 543 10.65 -0.57 12.53
C SER A 543 9.22 -1.05 12.34
N GLU A 544 8.25 -0.25 12.79
CA GLU A 544 6.82 -0.56 12.61
C GLU A 544 6.38 -0.31 11.17
N LYS A 545 6.93 0.71 10.48
CA LYS A 545 6.65 1.00 9.06
C LYS A 545 6.88 -0.23 8.19
N PHE A 546 8.05 -0.86 8.34
CA PHE A 546 8.42 -2.05 7.59
C PHE A 546 7.64 -3.29 8.03
N TYR A 547 7.36 -3.43 9.32
CA TYR A 547 6.52 -4.52 9.81
C TYR A 547 5.11 -4.48 9.19
N VAL A 548 4.45 -3.31 9.21
CA VAL A 548 3.10 -3.17 8.65
C VAL A 548 3.08 -3.35 7.14
N SER A 549 4.09 -2.84 6.42
CA SER A 549 4.21 -3.02 4.97
C SER A 549 4.48 -4.47 4.57
N GLU A 550 5.28 -5.22 5.33
CA GLU A 550 5.47 -6.66 5.11
C GLU A 550 4.16 -7.45 5.30
N ARG A 551 3.37 -7.11 6.33
CA ARG A 551 2.06 -7.74 6.53
C ARG A 551 1.12 -7.44 5.37
N LEU A 552 1.17 -6.23 4.82
CA LEU A 552 0.43 -5.87 3.60
C LEU A 552 0.88 -6.74 2.43
N GLY A 553 2.19 -6.88 2.19
CA GLY A 553 2.73 -7.73 1.13
C GLY A 553 2.25 -9.18 1.22
N MET A 554 2.23 -9.76 2.42
CA MET A 554 1.70 -11.11 2.67
C MET A 554 0.18 -11.22 2.41
N MET A 555 -0.59 -10.19 2.78
CA MET A 555 -2.03 -10.15 2.49
C MET A 555 -2.29 -10.10 0.98
N ILE A 556 -1.53 -9.28 0.26
CA ILE A 556 -1.61 -9.15 -1.21
C ILE A 556 -1.29 -10.47 -1.90
N GLU A 557 -0.22 -11.15 -1.47
CA GLU A 557 0.16 -12.48 -1.95
C GLU A 557 -0.96 -13.50 -1.75
N ALA A 558 -1.53 -13.55 -0.54
CA ALA A 558 -2.58 -14.50 -0.19
C ALA A 558 -3.89 -14.25 -0.95
N MET A 559 -4.15 -13.01 -1.38
CA MET A 559 -5.34 -12.65 -2.15
C MET A 559 -5.24 -13.02 -3.63
N ASP A 560 -4.04 -13.33 -4.13
CA ASP A 560 -3.76 -13.68 -5.53
C ASP A 560 -4.36 -12.62 -6.48
N VAL A 561 -3.95 -11.37 -6.28
CA VAL A 561 -4.41 -10.21 -7.07
C VAL A 561 -3.52 -10.01 -8.30
N ASP A 562 -4.12 -9.58 -9.41
CA ASP A 562 -3.41 -9.27 -10.65
C ASP A 562 -2.80 -7.86 -10.65
N GLY A 563 -3.33 -6.95 -9.84
CA GLY A 563 -2.87 -5.57 -9.75
C GLY A 563 -3.33 -4.90 -8.46
N ALA A 564 -2.58 -3.88 -8.05
CA ALA A 564 -2.90 -3.11 -6.85
C ALA A 564 -2.80 -1.61 -7.10
N PHE A 565 -3.55 -0.86 -6.31
CA PHE A 565 -3.38 0.58 -6.16
C PHE A 565 -2.88 0.89 -4.77
N VAL A 566 -2.02 1.88 -4.60
CA VAL A 566 -1.64 2.43 -3.29
C VAL A 566 -1.92 3.93 -3.30
N THR A 567 -2.69 4.45 -2.37
CA THR A 567 -2.96 5.89 -2.25
C THR A 567 -2.72 6.34 -0.81
N THR A 568 -2.14 7.52 -0.64
CA THR A 568 -1.95 8.14 0.68
C THR A 568 -2.54 9.55 0.72
N GLU A 569 -3.09 9.93 1.87
CA GLU A 569 -3.23 11.34 2.27
C GLU A 569 -1.91 11.87 2.86
N GLY A 570 -1.71 13.18 2.87
CA GLY A 570 -0.47 13.79 3.39
C GLY A 570 0.74 13.65 2.46
N PHE A 571 1.91 14.01 2.98
CA PHE A 571 3.21 13.97 2.30
C PHE A 571 4.36 13.99 3.33
N GLY A 572 5.60 13.75 2.91
CA GLY A 572 6.76 13.80 3.82
C GLY A 572 7.03 12.47 4.50
N ASN A 573 6.98 12.38 5.83
CA ASN A 573 7.32 11.14 6.56
C ASN A 573 6.46 9.93 6.14
N ASN A 574 5.19 10.16 5.80
CA ASN A 574 4.28 9.13 5.27
C ASN A 574 4.76 8.54 3.94
N HIS A 575 5.54 9.29 3.14
CA HIS A 575 6.06 8.77 1.87
C HIS A 575 6.98 7.57 2.05
N ILE A 576 7.57 7.38 3.24
CA ILE A 576 8.38 6.20 3.57
C ILE A 576 7.49 4.95 3.63
N ASP A 577 6.36 5.04 4.33
CA ASP A 577 5.37 3.95 4.41
C ASP A 577 4.82 3.64 3.03
N PHE A 578 4.40 4.68 2.31
CA PHE A 578 3.86 4.61 0.96
C PHE A 578 4.82 3.92 0.00
N ALA A 579 6.09 4.33 -0.02
CA ALA A 579 7.12 3.70 -0.84
C ALA A 579 7.32 2.23 -0.46
N SER A 580 7.34 1.92 0.84
CA SER A 580 7.48 0.56 1.35
C SER A 580 6.27 -0.33 1.00
N HIS A 581 5.05 0.20 1.03
CA HIS A 581 3.84 -0.50 0.60
C HIS A 581 3.93 -0.90 -0.87
N VAL A 582 4.33 0.03 -1.74
CA VAL A 582 4.54 -0.23 -3.18
C VAL A 582 5.65 -1.25 -3.41
N GLU A 583 6.75 -1.17 -2.65
CA GLU A 583 7.85 -2.12 -2.71
C GLU A 583 7.39 -3.54 -2.34
N GLN A 584 6.71 -3.68 -1.20
CA GLN A 584 6.26 -4.99 -0.72
C GLN A 584 5.29 -5.64 -1.70
N ILE A 585 4.38 -4.88 -2.31
CA ILE A 585 3.51 -5.37 -3.38
C ILE A 585 4.33 -5.80 -4.61
N GLY A 586 5.24 -4.93 -5.07
CA GLY A 586 6.05 -5.17 -6.26
C GLY A 586 6.99 -6.37 -6.13
N MET A 587 7.51 -6.65 -4.93
CA MET A 587 8.34 -7.84 -4.64
C MET A 587 7.59 -9.15 -4.86
N ARG A 588 6.25 -9.15 -4.80
CA ARG A 588 5.40 -10.33 -5.12
C ARG A 588 5.05 -10.42 -6.61
N GLY A 589 5.64 -9.56 -7.45
CA GLY A 589 5.37 -9.54 -8.89
C GLY A 589 4.02 -8.92 -9.27
N VAL A 590 3.35 -8.23 -8.34
CA VAL A 590 2.07 -7.55 -8.60
C VAL A 590 2.35 -6.12 -9.08
N PRO A 591 1.87 -5.71 -10.28
CA PRO A 591 1.96 -4.33 -10.72
C PRO A 591 1.16 -3.40 -9.80
N CYS A 592 1.75 -2.27 -9.44
CA CYS A 592 1.17 -1.33 -8.47
C CYS A 592 1.17 0.09 -9.02
N VAL A 593 -0.01 0.72 -9.09
CA VAL A 593 -0.15 2.16 -9.41
C VAL A 593 -0.31 2.95 -8.11
N ALA A 594 0.57 3.92 -7.89
CA ALA A 594 0.64 4.64 -6.62
C ALA A 594 0.26 6.13 -6.77
N PHE A 595 -0.56 6.64 -5.85
CA PHE A 595 -1.12 7.98 -5.86
C PHE A 595 -0.71 8.75 -4.61
N SER A 596 -0.14 9.93 -4.82
CA SER A 596 0.22 10.83 -3.73
C SER A 596 0.35 12.26 -4.25
N PHE A 597 0.27 13.25 -3.37
CA PHE A 597 0.77 14.58 -3.66
C PHE A 597 2.31 14.53 -3.70
N CYS A 598 2.90 14.73 -4.88
CA CYS A 598 4.34 14.60 -5.13
C CYS A 598 4.85 15.74 -6.03
N ALA A 599 4.50 16.99 -5.70
CA ALA A 599 4.87 18.16 -6.51
C ALA A 599 6.13 18.86 -5.97
N VAL A 600 6.28 20.16 -6.26
CA VAL A 600 7.45 20.97 -5.87
C VAL A 600 7.66 20.95 -4.36
N GLN A 601 6.61 21.26 -3.60
CA GLN A 601 6.59 21.04 -2.15
C GLN A 601 5.93 19.69 -1.87
N GLY A 602 6.47 18.94 -0.91
CA GLY A 602 6.08 17.54 -0.75
C GLY A 602 6.62 16.64 -1.85
N ALA A 603 7.75 17.03 -2.47
CA ALA A 603 8.46 16.19 -3.42
C ALA A 603 8.74 14.81 -2.81
N LEU A 604 8.57 13.79 -3.63
CA LEU A 604 8.83 12.42 -3.22
C LEU A 604 10.35 12.18 -3.21
N VAL A 605 10.96 12.25 -2.03
CA VAL A 605 12.41 12.08 -1.84
C VAL A 605 12.84 10.62 -1.58
N VAL A 606 11.88 9.71 -1.54
CA VAL A 606 12.11 8.27 -1.37
C VAL A 606 11.57 7.52 -2.57
N GLY A 607 12.34 6.55 -3.07
CA GLY A 607 11.99 5.78 -4.26
C GLY A 607 12.48 4.35 -4.15
N ASN A 608 11.90 3.47 -4.97
CA ASN A 608 12.40 2.13 -5.20
C ASN A 608 12.02 1.67 -6.62
N LYS A 609 12.64 0.58 -7.08
CA LYS A 609 12.44 0.06 -8.45
C LYS A 609 11.00 -0.31 -8.79
N HIS A 610 10.13 -0.52 -7.80
CA HIS A 610 8.72 -0.89 -8.00
C HIS A 610 7.80 0.34 -8.13
N MET A 611 8.26 1.55 -7.77
CA MET A 611 7.53 2.81 -7.93
C MET A 611 7.57 3.34 -9.37
N LYS A 612 7.22 2.46 -10.33
CA LYS A 612 7.22 2.75 -11.76
C LYS A 612 5.94 3.47 -12.21
N TYR A 613 4.81 3.19 -11.59
CA TYR A 613 3.52 3.67 -12.03
C TYR A 613 2.98 4.69 -11.01
N MET A 614 3.22 5.97 -11.27
CA MET A 614 2.92 7.05 -10.33
C MET A 614 1.85 7.99 -10.90
N VAL A 615 0.91 8.40 -10.05
CA VAL A 615 -0.12 9.40 -10.34
C VAL A 615 -0.03 10.51 -9.29
N ASP A 616 0.40 11.69 -9.70
CA ASP A 616 0.45 12.87 -8.83
C ASP A 616 -0.95 13.46 -8.62
N ASN A 617 -1.30 13.71 -7.36
CA ASN A 617 -2.57 14.31 -6.94
C ASN A 617 -2.55 15.85 -6.94
N ASN A 618 -1.43 16.51 -7.25
CA ASN A 618 -1.36 17.97 -7.26
C ASN A 618 -2.33 18.62 -8.26
N LYS A 619 -3.10 19.61 -7.78
CA LYS A 619 -3.87 20.53 -8.61
C LYS A 619 -3.39 21.97 -8.45
N SER A 620 -2.53 22.24 -7.47
CA SER A 620 -1.95 23.57 -7.28
C SER A 620 -1.11 23.97 -8.49
N GLU A 621 -1.34 25.18 -9.03
CA GLU A 621 -0.54 25.71 -10.15
C GLU A 621 0.94 25.78 -9.80
N GLY A 622 1.21 26.13 -8.55
CA GLY A 622 2.56 26.25 -8.04
C GLY A 622 3.17 24.94 -7.56
N GLY A 623 2.44 23.82 -7.61
CA GLY A 623 2.92 22.54 -7.10
C GLY A 623 3.18 22.53 -5.59
N ILE A 624 2.36 23.24 -4.79
CA ILE A 624 2.57 23.40 -3.35
C ILE A 624 1.40 22.96 -2.49
N GLU A 625 1.68 22.72 -1.22
CA GLU A 625 0.66 22.76 -0.17
C GLU A 625 0.28 24.24 -0.01
N ASN A 626 -0.91 24.61 -0.49
CA ASN A 626 -1.37 26.00 -0.53
C ASN A 626 -2.35 26.36 0.61
N GLU A 627 -2.51 25.47 1.60
CA GLU A 627 -3.43 25.57 2.74
C GLU A 627 -4.92 25.68 2.39
N VAL A 628 -5.27 25.46 1.12
CA VAL A 628 -6.66 25.40 0.67
C VAL A 628 -7.16 23.96 0.83
N LEU A 629 -8.17 23.76 1.67
CA LEU A 629 -8.70 22.45 2.02
C LEU A 629 -8.97 21.58 0.77
N SER A 630 -8.44 20.36 0.79
CA SER A 630 -8.60 19.31 -0.24
C SER A 630 -8.09 19.63 -1.64
N CYS A 631 -7.30 20.70 -1.85
CA CYS A 631 -6.83 21.10 -3.18
C CYS A 631 -6.07 20.00 -3.94
N ASN A 632 -5.14 19.32 -3.27
CA ASN A 632 -4.23 18.32 -3.82
C ASN A 632 -4.62 16.89 -3.42
N THR A 633 -5.92 16.63 -3.25
CA THR A 633 -6.45 15.28 -2.98
C THR A 633 -6.78 14.52 -4.25
N LEU A 634 -6.87 13.19 -4.15
CA LEU A 634 -7.32 12.32 -5.24
C LEU A 634 -8.72 12.72 -5.71
N CYS A 635 -8.90 12.86 -7.02
CA CYS A 635 -10.14 13.24 -7.67
C CYS A 635 -10.51 12.23 -8.79
N PRO A 636 -11.73 12.28 -9.34
CA PRO A 636 -12.15 11.35 -10.39
C PRO A 636 -11.21 11.28 -11.60
N GLU A 637 -10.65 12.42 -12.02
CA GLU A 637 -9.66 12.48 -13.12
C GLU A 637 -8.38 11.67 -12.83
N ASP A 638 -7.94 11.60 -11.57
CA ASP A 638 -6.76 10.83 -11.18
C ASP A 638 -7.10 9.34 -11.12
N ALA A 639 -8.28 9.00 -10.58
CA ALA A 639 -8.77 7.63 -10.54
C ALA A 639 -8.86 7.01 -11.94
N ILE A 640 -9.40 7.75 -12.92
CA ILE A 640 -9.48 7.32 -14.32
C ILE A 640 -8.07 7.08 -14.89
N ARG A 641 -7.14 8.01 -14.64
CA ARG A 641 -5.74 7.87 -15.08
C ARG A 641 -5.07 6.63 -14.48
N GLY A 642 -5.26 6.41 -13.18
CA GLY A 642 -4.68 5.27 -12.50
C GLY A 642 -5.28 3.95 -12.94
N LEU A 643 -6.61 3.89 -13.15
CA LEU A 643 -7.26 2.69 -13.67
C LEU A 643 -6.79 2.35 -15.10
N ALA A 644 -6.63 3.35 -15.97
CA ALA A 644 -6.04 3.15 -17.28
C ALA A 644 -4.58 2.64 -17.16
N MET A 645 -3.80 3.21 -16.24
CA MET A 645 -2.41 2.84 -16.02
C MET A 645 -2.24 1.41 -15.49
N ILE A 646 -3.09 0.95 -14.56
CA ILE A 646 -2.99 -0.43 -14.04
C ILE A 646 -3.36 -1.43 -15.12
N LYS A 647 -4.35 -1.13 -15.98
CA LYS A 647 -4.74 -2.01 -17.09
C LYS A 647 -3.61 -2.18 -18.09
N ALA A 648 -2.93 -1.07 -18.44
CA ALA A 648 -1.73 -1.10 -19.27
C ALA A 648 -0.62 -1.93 -18.59
N ALA A 649 -0.37 -1.71 -17.29
CA ALA A 649 0.64 -2.44 -16.54
C ALA A 649 0.38 -3.96 -16.49
N MET A 650 -0.85 -4.37 -16.17
CA MET A 650 -1.26 -5.79 -16.15
C MET A 650 -1.22 -6.46 -17.53
N SER A 651 -1.34 -5.67 -18.60
CA SER A 651 -1.25 -6.14 -19.99
C SER A 651 0.19 -6.18 -20.51
N GLY A 652 1.17 -5.77 -19.70
CA GLY A 652 2.58 -5.70 -20.10
C GLY A 652 2.89 -4.55 -21.07
N GLU A 653 2.00 -3.57 -21.20
CA GLU A 653 2.24 -2.40 -22.04
C GLU A 653 3.34 -1.52 -21.44
N GLU A 654 4.09 -0.86 -22.32
CA GLU A 654 5.16 0.03 -21.91
C GLU A 654 4.59 1.34 -21.37
N VAL A 655 4.68 1.51 -20.04
CA VAL A 655 4.45 2.80 -19.38
C VAL A 655 5.80 3.44 -19.09
N LYS A 656 5.93 4.71 -19.53
CA LYS A 656 7.12 5.53 -19.28
C LYS A 656 7.36 5.66 -17.77
N LYS A 657 8.64 5.61 -17.38
CA LYS A 657 9.03 5.89 -15.99
C LYS A 657 8.67 7.33 -15.61
N PRO A 658 8.32 7.59 -14.33
CA PRO A 658 8.08 8.94 -13.84
C PRO A 658 9.34 9.80 -13.98
N GLU A 659 9.14 11.09 -14.21
CA GLU A 659 10.22 12.07 -14.19
C GLU A 659 10.70 12.28 -12.74
N ARG A 660 12.00 12.59 -12.55
CA ARG A 660 12.57 12.86 -11.21
C ARG A 660 11.99 14.12 -10.57
N ALA A 661 11.82 15.15 -11.39
CA ALA A 661 11.23 16.42 -10.96
C ALA A 661 9.77 16.47 -11.39
N TRP A 662 8.96 17.17 -10.60
CA TRP A 662 7.57 17.40 -10.93
C TRP A 662 7.42 18.18 -12.26
N ASN A 663 6.55 17.68 -13.13
CA ASN A 663 6.23 18.28 -14.41
C ASN A 663 4.72 18.26 -14.65
N ALA A 664 4.11 19.44 -14.63
CA ALA A 664 2.67 19.60 -14.82
C ALA A 664 2.15 19.03 -16.16
N ASN A 665 2.98 18.95 -17.19
CA ASN A 665 2.56 18.45 -18.50
C ASN A 665 2.32 16.93 -18.52
N VAL A 666 2.91 16.17 -17.59
CA VAL A 666 2.73 14.71 -17.53
C VAL A 666 1.25 14.36 -17.37
N LYS A 667 0.55 15.09 -16.50
CA LYS A 667 -0.89 14.93 -16.28
C LYS A 667 -1.68 15.16 -17.56
N GLU A 668 -1.49 16.30 -18.21
CA GLU A 668 -2.26 16.64 -19.42
C GLU A 668 -1.98 15.65 -20.57
N ASN A 669 -0.72 15.24 -20.76
CA ASN A 669 -0.36 14.24 -21.75
C ASN A 669 -1.05 12.89 -21.51
N ASN A 670 -1.18 12.46 -20.24
CA ASN A 670 -1.90 11.22 -19.92
C ASN A 670 -3.39 11.36 -20.21
N ILE A 671 -4.01 12.47 -19.84
CA ILE A 671 -5.44 12.70 -20.07
C ILE A 671 -5.73 12.68 -21.57
N GLU A 672 -5.00 13.46 -22.37
CA GLU A 672 -5.19 13.50 -23.83
C GLU A 672 -5.04 12.11 -24.47
N MET A 673 -4.10 11.31 -23.99
CA MET A 673 -3.89 9.93 -24.45
C MET A 673 -5.09 9.03 -24.13
N ILE A 674 -5.64 9.12 -22.92
CA ILE A 674 -6.80 8.33 -22.50
C ILE A 674 -8.06 8.78 -23.26
N GLU A 675 -8.28 10.09 -23.40
CA GLU A 675 -9.42 10.65 -24.15
C GLU A 675 -9.38 10.19 -25.61
N LYS A 676 -8.20 10.21 -26.24
CA LYS A 676 -8.02 9.74 -27.62
C LYS A 676 -8.29 8.24 -27.77
N THR A 677 -7.94 7.44 -26.77
CA THR A 677 -8.05 5.97 -26.82
C THR A 677 -9.47 5.50 -26.53
N THR A 678 -10.11 6.09 -25.51
CA THR A 678 -11.44 5.71 -25.05
C THR A 678 -12.57 6.44 -25.79
N GLY A 679 -12.28 7.59 -26.38
CA GLY A 679 -13.30 8.50 -26.92
C GLY A 679 -14.11 9.24 -25.85
N ASN A 680 -13.82 8.99 -24.57
CA ASN A 680 -14.49 9.63 -23.44
C ASN A 680 -13.72 10.87 -23.01
N LYS A 681 -14.43 11.97 -22.78
CA LYS A 681 -13.84 13.20 -22.25
C LYS A 681 -13.63 13.07 -20.75
N ILE A 682 -12.48 13.53 -20.25
CA ILE A 682 -12.14 13.61 -18.83
C ILE A 682 -12.19 15.07 -18.42
N ASP A 683 -13.17 15.41 -17.59
CA ASP A 683 -13.31 16.76 -17.06
C ASP A 683 -12.25 17.02 -15.98
N ARG A 684 -11.55 18.15 -16.09
CA ARG A 684 -10.61 18.60 -15.08
C ARG A 684 -11.34 19.33 -13.96
N VAL A 685 -11.01 18.99 -12.71
CA VAL A 685 -11.45 19.76 -11.55
C VAL A 685 -10.74 21.12 -11.53
N LEU A 686 -11.45 22.14 -11.05
CA LEU A 686 -10.89 23.48 -10.89
C LEU A 686 -9.80 23.49 -9.82
N ASN A 687 -8.78 24.32 -9.98
CA ASN A 687 -7.72 24.55 -9.01
C ASN A 687 -7.99 25.80 -8.15
N GLU A 688 -7.03 26.19 -7.32
CA GLU A 688 -7.15 27.31 -6.39
C GLU A 688 -7.29 28.69 -7.07
N ALA A 689 -6.97 28.83 -8.37
CA ALA A 689 -7.21 30.07 -9.10
C ALA A 689 -8.70 30.34 -9.32
N SER A 690 -9.56 29.34 -9.12
CA SER A 690 -11.03 29.46 -9.22
C SER A 690 -11.71 30.06 -7.98
N ILE A 691 -10.96 30.26 -6.89
CA ILE A 691 -11.46 30.84 -5.63
C ILE A 691 -10.75 32.15 -5.32
N PRO A 692 -11.38 33.07 -4.55
CA PRO A 692 -10.77 34.35 -4.23
C PRO A 692 -9.44 34.17 -3.48
N MET A 693 -8.54 35.12 -3.69
CA MET A 693 -7.17 35.04 -3.20
C MET A 693 -7.05 35.59 -1.78
N SER A 694 -6.80 34.71 -0.81
CA SER A 694 -6.50 35.10 0.58
C SER A 694 -5.14 35.76 0.72
N GLU A 695 -4.96 36.59 1.75
CA GLU A 695 -3.66 37.20 2.08
C GLU A 695 -2.59 36.14 2.39
N LYS A 696 -2.95 35.10 3.16
CA LYS A 696 -2.04 33.98 3.46
C LYS A 696 -1.52 33.30 2.19
N ARG A 697 -2.39 33.07 1.21
CA ARG A 697 -2.00 32.49 -0.07
C ARG A 697 -1.11 33.45 -0.86
N LYS A 698 -1.39 34.75 -0.89
CA LYS A 698 -0.51 35.75 -1.53
C LYS A 698 0.90 35.71 -0.95
N GLU A 699 1.01 35.70 0.37
CA GLU A 699 2.30 35.65 1.08
C GLU A 699 3.06 34.36 0.74
N LYS A 700 2.38 33.20 0.77
CA LYS A 700 2.99 31.90 0.46
C LYS A 700 3.46 31.77 -0.99
N TYR A 701 2.79 32.46 -1.92
CA TYR A 701 3.22 32.52 -3.33
C TYR A 701 4.30 33.58 -3.57
N ALA A 702 4.42 34.61 -2.72
CA ALA A 702 5.43 35.65 -2.85
C ALA A 702 6.83 35.23 -2.35
N THR A 703 6.91 34.16 -1.55
CA THR A 703 8.17 33.59 -1.03
C THR A 703 8.78 32.52 -1.94
N LYS A 704 8.23 32.33 -3.14
CA LYS A 704 8.74 31.41 -4.17
C LYS A 704 9.86 31.96 -5.03
#